data_AF-A0A2D5PFQ4-F1
#
_entry.id   AF-A0A2D5PFQ4-F1
#
_cell.length_a   1.000
_cell.length_b   1.000
_cell.length_c   1.000
_cell.angle_alpha   90.00
_cell.angle_beta   90.00
_cell.angle_gamma   90.00
#
_symmetry.space_group_name_H-M   'P 1'
#
loop_
_entity.id
_entity.type
_entity.pdbx_description
1 polymer ?
#
loop_
_entity_poly.entity_id
_entity_poly.type
_entity_poly.pdbx_seq_one_letter_code
_entity_poly.pdbx_strand_id
1 'polypeptide(L)'
;MGNKLIIAPNEFLLSYADISAEKVMQGGLALTLDWSEELTDSKKSDAFINEIVNAKPPHISVVISQESDKGAQGIMALLMSPQDYIVASFTNTLPEQAELTEALENWNNYFKALQQHQYLLGEHFIIQVLPTSNLSKEQQALSDAVRSALKSDVETSELLQQFESYSAKSETSSWVNAVSYVLHQHTNVKTTKVECDKANAALNTIKTEKEIIQKELAQKSEKIVQLTQQFEKAQNELASAVKEGTNTQDSFSKLEAEYKGVSNELAIKKEENASIAAENSELKGEGELLRLQIQQLQEELESVFAEANDTKAALADLDKKFKDATNKLTEASKEKQKLTKEKEEQASENELLLLQIQQLQEELEATFLKLSNLDVDFKRIELDNKQLKENAKAEEIASAKDKDIAKTINVLEEEKDLLLLQVNQLQKELGSNVAQSEESKKTNDALIQKLKAKLAQLETQCPELQKELKDAMSEQELLQLQIKQLQEELEFYFTEYQKLKGESPDNKALAEFKNKVEVRFPHLVLSEGVTLTGGANQKDLQRLIARFTQVEHGSKHWNAFSIIVNDRKGVLDIELHAPDKKRVYPLSKFVKTGSNKVCDFSLLSPFTDAGKKALAELPATDQFLLIGIVEELHSKLQQNGVQRTEATANLDITPWVEKLLKLSSALKQLSPKEAPKSLTFKKLSLKQNMVGAANEHLLICVENLLVNGSSYPAFDIKIGAKQIKDKAFTEYGSLEFRELANKQAPLATWPPATKDKWGLKLVLDLPAKLNEQQQNAINSLKEEDKLFIKELLTKLADRLHTLDRKKLKVNQPLENWQKLISGMATKF
;
A
#
# COMPACT_ATOMS: atom_id res chain seq x y z
N MET A 1 9.04 -11.94 -112.03
CA MET A 1 8.44 -11.08 -110.99
C MET A 1 9.60 -10.47 -110.24
N GLY A 2 9.76 -9.15 -110.27
CA GLY A 2 10.82 -8.48 -109.50
C GLY A 2 10.60 -8.72 -108.01
N ASN A 3 11.67 -8.85 -107.24
CA ASN A 3 11.60 -8.99 -105.79
C ASN A 3 10.80 -7.84 -105.19
N LYS A 4 9.76 -8.12 -104.40
CA LYS A 4 8.99 -7.10 -103.69
C LYS A 4 9.15 -7.25 -102.19
N LEU A 5 9.10 -6.12 -101.48
CA LEU A 5 8.89 -6.10 -100.03
C LEU A 5 7.39 -6.12 -99.75
N ILE A 6 6.95 -7.04 -98.90
CA ILE A 6 5.55 -7.13 -98.49
C ILE A 6 5.42 -6.40 -97.17
N ILE A 7 4.54 -5.40 -97.11
CA ILE A 7 4.28 -4.63 -95.88
C ILE A 7 2.85 -4.84 -95.40
N ALA A 8 2.68 -4.86 -94.09
CA ALA A 8 1.37 -4.98 -93.43
C ALA A 8 1.36 -4.15 -92.13
N PRO A 9 0.19 -3.77 -91.59
CA PRO A 9 0.11 -3.00 -90.35
C PRO A 9 0.52 -3.82 -89.11
N ASN A 10 0.46 -5.15 -89.19
CA ASN A 10 0.89 -6.07 -88.12
C ASN A 10 1.19 -7.47 -88.68
N GLU A 11 1.84 -8.33 -87.89
CA GLU A 11 2.25 -9.69 -88.30
C GLU A 11 1.07 -10.61 -88.61
N PHE A 12 -0.09 -10.35 -88.00
CA PHE A 12 -1.30 -11.13 -88.24
C PHE A 12 -1.73 -11.06 -89.71
N LEU A 13 -1.68 -9.88 -90.34
CA LEU A 13 -2.10 -9.75 -91.74
C LEU A 13 -1.18 -10.50 -92.72
N LEU A 14 0.12 -10.62 -92.40
CA LEU A 14 1.04 -11.46 -93.17
C LEU A 14 0.66 -12.93 -93.08
N SER A 15 0.37 -13.40 -91.86
CA SER A 15 -0.09 -14.77 -91.60
C SER A 15 -1.42 -15.06 -92.32
N TYR A 16 -2.33 -14.09 -92.33
CA TYR A 16 -3.63 -14.19 -93.01
C TYR A 16 -3.52 -14.27 -94.54
N ALA A 17 -2.44 -13.73 -95.12
CA ALA A 17 -2.15 -13.82 -96.55
C ALA A 17 -1.30 -15.06 -96.92
N ASP A 18 -1.16 -16.04 -96.01
CA ASP A 18 -0.33 -17.24 -96.16
C ASP A 18 1.17 -16.96 -96.39
N ILE A 19 1.69 -15.84 -95.84
CA ILE A 19 3.10 -15.46 -95.96
C ILE A 19 3.85 -15.89 -94.69
N SER A 20 4.88 -16.73 -94.86
CA SER A 20 5.71 -17.24 -93.76
C SER A 20 6.44 -16.12 -93.01
N ALA A 21 6.41 -16.17 -91.66
CA ALA A 21 6.97 -15.16 -90.77
C ALA A 21 8.49 -15.31 -90.49
N GLU A 22 9.18 -16.26 -91.13
CA GLU A 22 10.56 -16.64 -90.78
C GLU A 22 11.64 -15.55 -91.03
N LYS A 23 11.30 -14.43 -91.70
CA LYS A 23 12.17 -13.25 -91.89
C LYS A 23 11.38 -11.92 -91.83
N VAL A 24 10.58 -11.70 -90.78
CA VAL A 24 9.85 -10.43 -90.58
C VAL A 24 10.73 -9.39 -89.88
N MET A 25 10.78 -8.18 -90.44
CA MET A 25 11.43 -7.01 -89.84
C MET A 25 10.40 -5.92 -89.55
N GLN A 26 10.65 -5.12 -88.51
CA GLN A 26 9.84 -3.92 -88.22
C GLN A 26 10.35 -2.75 -89.06
N GLY A 27 9.44 -1.94 -89.56
CA GLY A 27 9.72 -0.68 -90.25
C GLY A 27 8.66 0.37 -89.96
N GLY A 28 8.74 1.49 -90.67
CA GLY A 28 7.81 2.60 -90.55
C GLY A 28 7.32 3.08 -91.92
N LEU A 29 6.06 3.47 -92.00
CA LEU A 29 5.48 4.10 -93.18
C LEU A 29 5.11 5.53 -92.85
N ALA A 30 5.45 6.51 -93.68
CA ALA A 30 5.14 7.90 -93.37
C ALA A 30 3.62 8.13 -93.45
N LEU A 31 3.01 8.71 -92.42
CA LEU A 31 1.57 8.97 -92.38
C LEU A 31 1.16 10.15 -93.29
N THR A 32 2.11 11.05 -93.53
CA THR A 32 1.98 12.22 -94.39
C THR A 32 3.32 12.51 -95.05
N LEU A 33 3.39 12.41 -96.38
CA LEU A 33 4.53 12.94 -97.12
C LEU A 33 4.31 14.42 -97.44
N ASP A 34 5.37 15.23 -97.35
CA ASP A 34 5.33 16.60 -97.84
C ASP A 34 5.25 16.56 -99.37
N TRP A 35 4.17 17.12 -99.91
CA TRP A 35 3.84 17.06 -101.34
C TRP A 35 4.71 18.02 -102.18
N SER A 36 5.65 18.74 -101.55
CA SER A 36 6.42 19.82 -102.18
C SER A 36 7.61 19.39 -103.05
N GLU A 37 7.96 18.10 -103.09
CA GLU A 37 9.01 17.59 -103.99
C GLU A 37 8.43 16.58 -105.00
N GLU A 38 8.17 17.04 -106.22
CA GLU A 38 7.87 16.16 -107.36
C GLU A 38 9.03 15.17 -107.58
N LEU A 39 8.77 13.88 -107.37
CA LEU A 39 9.68 12.77 -107.67
C LEU A 39 9.84 12.61 -109.20
N THR A 40 10.70 13.41 -109.80
CA THR A 40 11.17 13.20 -111.18
C THR A 40 12.34 12.20 -111.20
N ASP A 41 12.21 11.19 -112.05
CA ASP A 41 13.17 10.15 -112.45
C ASP A 41 13.26 8.83 -111.64
N SER A 42 12.98 7.75 -112.38
CA SER A 42 12.88 6.32 -112.02
C SER A 42 14.20 5.64 -111.65
N LYS A 43 15.19 6.36 -111.09
CA LYS A 43 16.51 5.82 -110.72
C LYS A 43 16.82 5.78 -109.21
N LYS A 44 15.81 5.84 -108.33
CA LYS A 44 15.96 5.81 -106.86
C LYS A 44 15.14 4.72 -106.12
N SER A 45 14.73 3.62 -106.78
CA SER A 45 13.95 2.55 -106.12
C SER A 45 14.63 1.99 -104.86
N ASP A 46 15.94 1.85 -104.88
CA ASP A 46 16.72 1.26 -103.78
C ASP A 46 16.86 2.20 -102.57
N ALA A 47 16.74 3.52 -102.78
CA ALA A 47 16.79 4.51 -101.70
C ALA A 47 15.47 4.56 -100.91
N PHE A 48 14.32 4.47 -101.59
CA PHE A 48 13.00 4.50 -100.96
C PHE A 48 12.69 3.25 -100.13
N ILE A 49 13.14 2.08 -100.58
CA ILE A 49 13.01 0.85 -99.79
C ILE A 49 13.71 0.98 -98.42
N ASN A 50 14.85 1.68 -98.37
CA ASN A 50 15.52 1.99 -97.09
C ASN A 50 14.77 3.07 -96.27
N GLU A 51 13.97 3.94 -96.90
CA GLU A 51 13.16 4.94 -96.20
C GLU A 51 11.98 4.31 -95.46
N ILE A 52 11.36 3.23 -95.98
CA ILE A 52 10.33 2.50 -95.23
C ILE A 52 10.92 1.75 -94.03
N VAL A 53 12.17 1.28 -94.09
CA VAL A 53 12.80 0.68 -92.91
C VAL A 53 13.13 1.74 -91.85
N ASN A 54 13.26 3.01 -92.22
CA ASN A 54 13.75 4.08 -91.35
C ASN A 54 12.85 5.34 -91.30
N ALA A 55 11.55 5.22 -91.55
CA ALA A 55 10.67 6.39 -91.66
C ALA A 55 10.69 7.24 -90.37
N LYS A 56 10.78 8.56 -90.52
CA LYS A 56 10.78 9.50 -89.37
C LYS A 56 9.34 9.86 -88.97
N PRO A 57 9.08 10.15 -87.69
CA PRO A 57 7.76 10.58 -87.23
C PRO A 57 7.25 11.86 -87.95
N PRO A 58 5.93 11.99 -88.22
CA PRO A 58 4.88 11.00 -87.92
C PRO A 58 4.91 9.84 -88.93
N HIS A 59 5.11 8.62 -88.40
CA HIS A 59 5.10 7.38 -89.17
C HIS A 59 4.26 6.35 -88.43
N ILE A 60 3.67 5.43 -89.18
CA ILE A 60 2.97 4.25 -88.67
C ILE A 60 3.91 3.06 -88.68
N SER A 61 3.89 2.26 -87.62
CA SER A 61 4.68 1.03 -87.58
C SER A 61 4.10 0.00 -88.56
N VAL A 62 4.99 -0.66 -89.30
CA VAL A 62 4.62 -1.71 -90.25
C VAL A 62 5.55 -2.90 -90.09
N VAL A 63 5.04 -4.07 -90.41
CA VAL A 63 5.86 -5.28 -90.53
C VAL A 63 6.21 -5.49 -91.99
N ILE A 64 7.44 -5.95 -92.24
CA ILE A 64 8.02 -6.11 -93.57
C ILE A 64 8.50 -7.55 -93.72
N SER A 65 8.06 -8.21 -94.78
CA SER A 65 8.55 -9.53 -95.21
C SER A 65 9.26 -9.42 -96.56
N GLN A 66 10.43 -10.05 -96.69
CA GLN A 66 11.25 -10.01 -97.90
C GLN A 66 11.34 -11.39 -98.57
N GLU A 67 10.90 -11.48 -99.83
CA GLU A 67 10.85 -12.76 -100.57
C GLU A 67 12.23 -13.30 -100.99
N SER A 68 13.28 -12.46 -101.10
CA SER A 68 14.67 -12.94 -101.31
C SER A 68 15.75 -11.90 -100.94
N ASP A 69 16.99 -12.37 -100.70
CA ASP A 69 18.13 -11.56 -100.24
C ASP A 69 18.74 -10.62 -101.32
N LYS A 70 18.13 -10.50 -102.51
CA LYS A 70 18.54 -9.53 -103.56
C LYS A 70 17.64 -8.28 -103.47
N GLY A 71 18.21 -7.09 -103.70
CA GLY A 71 17.50 -5.80 -103.58
C GLY A 71 16.11 -5.79 -104.23
N ALA A 72 15.10 -5.39 -103.46
CA ALA A 72 13.72 -5.32 -103.93
C ALA A 72 13.53 -4.17 -104.93
N GLN A 73 12.58 -4.31 -105.85
CA GLN A 73 12.31 -3.37 -106.94
C GLN A 73 10.93 -2.69 -106.80
N GLY A 74 10.19 -3.01 -105.74
CA GLY A 74 8.89 -2.44 -105.41
C GLY A 74 8.32 -2.97 -104.09
N ILE A 75 7.19 -2.44 -103.69
CA ILE A 75 6.50 -2.76 -102.42
C ILE A 75 5.08 -3.23 -102.70
N MET A 76 4.66 -4.24 -101.95
CA MET A 76 3.28 -4.74 -101.92
C MET A 76 2.71 -4.54 -100.52
N ALA A 77 1.73 -3.66 -100.39
CA ALA A 77 1.06 -3.41 -99.13
C ALA A 77 -0.23 -4.23 -99.02
N LEU A 78 -0.41 -4.96 -97.93
CA LEU A 78 -1.63 -5.74 -97.69
C LEU A 78 -2.67 -4.88 -97.00
N LEU A 79 -3.89 -4.88 -97.52
CA LEU A 79 -5.01 -4.13 -96.97
C LEU A 79 -6.26 -5.02 -96.86
N MET A 80 -6.96 -4.95 -95.74
CA MET A 80 -8.30 -5.53 -95.57
C MET A 80 -9.35 -4.43 -95.50
N SER A 81 -10.61 -4.77 -95.74
CA SER A 81 -11.73 -3.86 -95.47
C SER A 81 -11.77 -3.52 -93.97
N PRO A 82 -12.27 -2.34 -93.58
CA PRO A 82 -12.25 -1.92 -92.17
C PRO A 82 -13.06 -2.88 -91.28
N GLN A 83 -14.19 -3.40 -91.76
CA GLN A 83 -14.97 -4.40 -91.03
C GLN A 83 -14.23 -5.74 -90.88
N ASP A 84 -13.54 -6.20 -91.93
CA ASP A 84 -12.82 -7.47 -91.88
C ASP A 84 -11.58 -7.34 -90.99
N TYR A 85 -10.92 -6.18 -91.01
CA TYR A 85 -9.77 -5.89 -90.16
C TYR A 85 -10.14 -5.92 -88.67
N ILE A 86 -11.27 -5.33 -88.27
CA ILE A 86 -11.75 -5.39 -86.87
C ILE A 86 -12.03 -6.85 -86.48
N VAL A 87 -12.83 -7.56 -87.28
CA VAL A 87 -13.20 -8.96 -86.99
C VAL A 87 -11.96 -9.85 -86.88
N ALA A 88 -10.99 -9.64 -87.76
CA ALA A 88 -9.78 -10.43 -87.78
C ALA A 88 -8.84 -10.08 -86.60
N SER A 89 -8.70 -8.80 -86.26
CA SER A 89 -7.83 -8.32 -85.16
C SER A 89 -8.25 -8.79 -83.77
N PHE A 90 -9.54 -9.05 -83.57
CA PHE A 90 -10.11 -9.48 -82.28
C PHE A 90 -10.67 -10.91 -82.33
N THR A 91 -10.12 -11.76 -83.21
CA THR A 91 -10.57 -13.15 -83.34
C THR A 91 -10.46 -13.87 -82.00
N ASN A 92 -11.59 -14.30 -81.42
CA ASN A 92 -11.74 -14.97 -80.12
C ASN A 92 -11.49 -14.13 -78.86
N THR A 93 -11.45 -12.79 -78.97
CA THR A 93 -11.37 -11.88 -77.83
C THR A 93 -12.57 -10.91 -77.83
N LEU A 94 -12.98 -10.46 -76.66
CA LEU A 94 -14.04 -9.46 -76.51
C LEU A 94 -13.36 -8.10 -76.26
N PRO A 95 -13.25 -7.22 -77.27
CA PRO A 95 -12.53 -5.96 -77.10
C PRO A 95 -13.32 -4.93 -76.31
N GLU A 96 -12.61 -4.07 -75.58
CA GLU A 96 -13.20 -2.88 -74.98
C GLU A 96 -13.48 -1.79 -76.04
N GLN A 97 -14.39 -0.85 -75.76
CA GLN A 97 -14.77 0.21 -76.70
C GLN A 97 -13.57 1.09 -77.11
N ALA A 98 -12.62 1.31 -76.20
CA ALA A 98 -11.40 2.07 -76.48
C ALA A 98 -10.50 1.33 -77.50
N GLU A 99 -10.36 0.01 -77.36
CA GLU A 99 -9.54 -0.83 -78.25
C GLU A 99 -10.11 -0.89 -79.67
N LEU A 100 -11.44 -0.89 -79.81
CA LEU A 100 -12.12 -0.82 -81.12
C LEU A 100 -11.89 0.53 -81.81
N THR A 101 -11.99 1.63 -81.05
CA THR A 101 -11.73 2.98 -81.58
C THR A 101 -10.28 3.11 -82.02
N GLU A 102 -9.33 2.65 -81.21
CA GLU A 102 -7.89 2.67 -81.53
C GLU A 102 -7.57 1.80 -82.76
N ALA A 103 -8.15 0.61 -82.87
CA ALA A 103 -7.95 -0.27 -84.03
C ALA A 103 -8.45 0.36 -85.34
N LEU A 104 -9.62 1.02 -85.31
CA LEU A 104 -10.16 1.74 -86.47
C LEU A 104 -9.32 2.95 -86.85
N GLU A 105 -8.84 3.72 -85.86
CA GLU A 105 -7.97 4.86 -86.09
C GLU A 105 -6.63 4.42 -86.72
N ASN A 106 -6.02 3.36 -86.19
CA ASN A 106 -4.80 2.76 -86.73
C ASN A 106 -5.00 2.25 -88.17
N TRP A 107 -6.13 1.59 -88.45
CA TRP A 107 -6.47 1.17 -89.81
C TRP A 107 -6.62 2.35 -90.77
N ASN A 108 -7.32 3.41 -90.35
CA ASN A 108 -7.53 4.61 -91.17
C ASN A 108 -6.22 5.32 -91.49
N ASN A 109 -5.35 5.46 -90.49
CA ASN A 109 -4.02 6.03 -90.64
C ASN A 109 -3.17 5.22 -91.61
N TYR A 110 -3.21 3.88 -91.50
CA TYR A 110 -2.56 2.99 -92.45
C TYR A 110 -3.11 3.13 -93.87
N PHE A 111 -4.42 3.10 -94.04
CA PHE A 111 -5.07 3.25 -95.34
C PHE A 111 -4.70 4.57 -96.02
N LYS A 112 -4.70 5.69 -95.30
CA LYS A 112 -4.29 7.01 -95.83
C LYS A 112 -2.83 7.00 -96.27
N ALA A 113 -1.92 6.45 -95.45
CA ALA A 113 -0.50 6.36 -95.81
C ALA A 113 -0.29 5.51 -97.08
N LEU A 114 -1.01 4.40 -97.21
CA LEU A 114 -0.97 3.57 -98.40
C LEU A 114 -1.44 4.31 -99.65
N GLN A 115 -2.56 5.03 -99.57
CA GLN A 115 -3.10 5.79 -100.70
C GLN A 115 -2.12 6.88 -101.17
N GLN A 116 -1.50 7.60 -100.24
CA GLN A 116 -0.51 8.63 -100.56
C GLN A 116 0.72 8.04 -101.26
N HIS A 117 1.26 6.94 -100.74
CA HIS A 117 2.42 6.29 -101.35
C HIS A 117 2.11 5.63 -102.70
N GLN A 118 0.92 5.03 -102.86
CA GLN A 118 0.49 4.51 -104.16
C GLN A 118 0.36 5.63 -105.20
N TYR A 119 -0.18 6.78 -104.82
CA TYR A 119 -0.28 7.93 -105.71
C TYR A 119 1.10 8.43 -106.16
N LEU A 120 2.07 8.50 -105.25
CA LEU A 120 3.41 9.05 -105.54
C LEU A 120 4.31 8.08 -106.31
N LEU A 121 4.20 6.77 -106.06
CA LEU A 121 5.15 5.77 -106.57
C LEU A 121 4.59 4.94 -107.73
N GLY A 122 3.29 5.08 -108.01
CA GLY A 122 2.61 4.38 -109.09
C GLY A 122 2.83 2.86 -109.01
N GLU A 123 3.31 2.27 -110.10
CA GLU A 123 3.45 0.81 -110.24
C GLU A 123 4.49 0.18 -109.28
N HIS A 124 5.35 0.98 -108.65
CA HIS A 124 6.34 0.51 -107.68
C HIS A 124 5.76 0.28 -106.28
N PHE A 125 4.54 0.76 -106.00
CA PHE A 125 3.84 0.56 -104.73
C PHE A 125 2.41 0.06 -104.98
N ILE A 126 2.17 -1.22 -104.72
CA ILE A 126 0.89 -1.87 -105.01
C ILE A 126 0.17 -2.20 -103.72
N ILE A 127 -1.08 -1.75 -103.59
CA ILE A 127 -1.97 -2.17 -102.51
C ILE A 127 -2.72 -3.42 -102.98
N GLN A 128 -2.54 -4.51 -102.25
CA GLN A 128 -3.29 -5.74 -102.45
C GLN A 128 -4.42 -5.80 -101.41
N VAL A 129 -5.66 -5.66 -101.89
CA VAL A 129 -6.84 -5.84 -101.05
C VAL A 129 -7.10 -7.34 -100.88
N LEU A 130 -7.07 -7.80 -99.64
CA LEU A 130 -7.34 -9.19 -99.27
C LEU A 130 -8.86 -9.44 -99.27
N PRO A 131 -9.34 -10.54 -99.88
CA PRO A 131 -10.77 -10.79 -100.03
C PRO A 131 -11.38 -11.33 -98.74
N THR A 132 -12.62 -10.91 -98.46
CA THR A 132 -13.44 -11.40 -97.33
C THR A 132 -13.69 -12.92 -97.36
N SER A 133 -13.55 -13.55 -98.54
CA SER A 133 -13.68 -15.01 -98.71
C SER A 133 -12.68 -15.83 -97.91
N ASN A 134 -11.57 -15.21 -97.48
CA ASN A 134 -10.55 -15.88 -96.67
C ASN A 134 -10.94 -15.97 -95.18
N LEU A 135 -12.03 -15.32 -94.74
CA LEU A 135 -12.60 -15.48 -93.39
C LEU A 135 -13.43 -16.76 -93.30
N SER A 136 -13.53 -17.36 -92.11
CA SER A 136 -14.51 -18.44 -91.84
C SER A 136 -15.95 -17.94 -92.02
N LYS A 137 -16.92 -18.84 -92.21
CA LYS A 137 -18.34 -18.46 -92.42
C LYS A 137 -18.90 -17.66 -91.24
N GLU A 138 -18.49 -18.00 -90.04
CA GLU A 138 -18.87 -17.33 -88.80
C GLU A 138 -18.28 -15.91 -88.74
N GLN A 139 -17.01 -15.74 -89.14
CA GLN A 139 -16.37 -14.42 -89.22
C GLN A 139 -16.94 -13.56 -90.35
N GLN A 140 -17.39 -14.14 -91.47
CA GLN A 140 -18.07 -13.41 -92.54
C GLN A 140 -19.41 -12.83 -92.05
N ALA A 141 -20.21 -13.62 -91.33
CA ALA A 141 -21.46 -13.14 -90.74
C ALA A 141 -21.23 -12.04 -89.71
N LEU A 142 -20.16 -12.15 -88.90
CA LEU A 142 -19.77 -11.10 -87.96
C LEU A 142 -19.29 -9.83 -88.69
N SER A 143 -18.55 -9.99 -89.78
CA SER A 143 -18.10 -8.88 -90.63
C SER A 143 -19.28 -8.09 -91.22
N ASP A 144 -20.34 -8.78 -91.66
CA ASP A 144 -21.56 -8.12 -92.15
C ASP A 144 -22.30 -7.32 -91.06
N ALA A 145 -22.30 -7.84 -89.84
CA ALA A 145 -22.86 -7.14 -88.67
C ALA A 145 -22.02 -5.89 -88.32
N VAL A 146 -20.69 -6.02 -88.27
CA VAL A 146 -19.77 -4.90 -88.05
C VAL A 146 -19.91 -3.85 -89.15
N ARG A 147 -20.01 -4.25 -90.42
CA ARG A 147 -20.25 -3.33 -91.54
C ARG A 147 -21.55 -2.55 -91.37
N SER A 148 -22.62 -3.21 -90.92
CA SER A 148 -23.91 -2.56 -90.68
C SER A 148 -23.82 -1.55 -89.54
N ALA A 149 -23.04 -1.85 -88.50
CA ALA A 149 -22.78 -0.91 -87.41
C ALA A 149 -21.95 0.30 -87.86
N LEU A 150 -20.88 0.10 -88.65
CA LEU A 150 -20.05 1.19 -89.19
C LEU A 150 -20.84 2.10 -90.14
N LYS A 151 -21.89 1.61 -90.80
CA LYS A 151 -22.78 2.46 -91.62
C LYS A 151 -23.71 3.35 -90.80
N SER A 152 -23.91 3.06 -89.52
CA SER A 152 -24.89 3.77 -88.69
C SER A 152 -24.36 5.06 -88.07
N ASP A 153 -23.04 5.21 -87.99
CA ASP A 153 -22.36 6.41 -87.50
C ASP A 153 -21.74 7.19 -88.68
N VAL A 154 -21.78 8.52 -88.60
CA VAL A 154 -21.45 9.40 -89.73
C VAL A 154 -19.97 9.31 -90.11
N GLU A 155 -19.08 9.34 -89.12
CA GLU A 155 -17.62 9.35 -89.35
C GLU A 155 -17.14 7.98 -89.85
N THR A 156 -17.65 6.90 -89.26
CA THR A 156 -17.32 5.53 -89.68
C THR A 156 -17.96 5.13 -91.02
N SER A 157 -19.14 5.67 -91.34
CA SER A 157 -19.77 5.46 -92.65
C SER A 157 -19.00 6.15 -93.77
N GLU A 158 -18.44 7.35 -93.51
CA GLU A 158 -17.63 8.07 -94.48
C GLU A 158 -16.32 7.30 -94.78
N LEU A 159 -15.66 6.77 -93.75
CA LEU A 159 -14.49 5.90 -93.88
C LEU A 159 -14.79 4.63 -94.70
N LEU A 160 -15.91 3.95 -94.40
CA LEU A 160 -16.32 2.76 -95.13
C LEU A 160 -16.59 3.07 -96.61
N GLN A 161 -17.25 4.19 -96.91
CA GLN A 161 -17.51 4.63 -98.27
C GLN A 161 -16.22 4.96 -99.03
N GLN A 162 -15.23 5.58 -98.37
CA GLN A 162 -13.91 5.84 -98.96
C GLN A 162 -13.21 4.54 -99.38
N PHE A 163 -13.22 3.52 -98.51
CA PHE A 163 -12.67 2.20 -98.85
C PHE A 163 -13.44 1.50 -99.98
N GLU A 164 -14.77 1.50 -99.94
CA GLU A 164 -15.62 0.90 -100.98
C GLU A 164 -15.38 1.56 -102.34
N SER A 165 -15.22 2.89 -102.36
CA SER A 165 -14.89 3.64 -103.58
C SER A 165 -13.51 3.29 -104.15
N TYR A 166 -12.55 2.97 -103.28
CA TYR A 166 -11.19 2.55 -103.66
C TYR A 166 -11.14 1.10 -104.17
N SER A 167 -11.88 0.19 -103.53
CA SER A 167 -11.86 -1.25 -103.81
C SER A 167 -12.77 -1.69 -104.96
N ALA A 168 -13.70 -0.84 -105.40
CA ALA A 168 -14.54 -1.08 -106.56
C ALA A 168 -13.68 -1.14 -107.85
N LYS A 169 -13.33 -2.36 -108.28
CA LYS A 169 -12.83 -2.58 -109.64
C LYS A 169 -13.88 -2.06 -110.62
N SER A 170 -13.47 -1.22 -111.57
CA SER A 170 -14.34 -0.70 -112.62
C SER A 170 -14.81 -1.83 -113.54
N GLU A 171 -15.80 -2.60 -113.10
CA GLU A 171 -16.59 -3.44 -113.99
C GLU A 171 -17.69 -2.57 -114.57
N THR A 172 -17.37 -1.93 -115.69
CA THR A 172 -18.36 -1.39 -116.63
C THR A 172 -19.20 -2.55 -117.17
N SER A 173 -20.22 -2.96 -116.40
CA SER A 173 -21.16 -3.99 -116.82
C SER A 173 -22.11 -3.43 -117.87
N SER A 174 -21.88 -3.88 -119.10
CA SER A 174 -22.63 -3.60 -120.33
C SER A 174 -24.16 -3.60 -120.14
N TRP A 175 -24.81 -2.56 -120.68
CA TRP A 175 -26.26 -2.38 -120.83
C TRP A 175 -27.05 -3.60 -121.33
N VAL A 176 -26.37 -4.58 -121.94
CA VAL A 176 -26.94 -5.84 -122.43
C VAL A 176 -27.44 -6.76 -121.30
N ASN A 177 -26.82 -6.71 -120.10
CA ASN A 177 -27.30 -7.47 -118.94
C ASN A 177 -28.53 -6.83 -118.26
N ALA A 178 -28.66 -5.49 -118.35
CA ALA A 178 -29.85 -4.78 -117.87
C ALA A 178 -31.09 -5.06 -118.75
N VAL A 179 -30.90 -5.22 -120.06
CA VAL A 179 -32.02 -5.48 -121.00
C VAL A 179 -32.54 -6.92 -120.91
N SER A 180 -31.67 -7.91 -120.67
CA SER A 180 -32.09 -9.32 -120.50
C SER A 180 -32.84 -9.58 -119.19
N TYR A 181 -32.51 -8.83 -118.12
CA TYR A 181 -33.25 -8.88 -116.84
C TYR A 181 -34.66 -8.27 -116.96
N VAL A 182 -34.79 -7.14 -117.66
CA VAL A 182 -36.08 -6.44 -117.86
C VAL A 182 -37.07 -7.25 -118.69
N LEU A 183 -36.60 -8.00 -119.70
CA LEU A 183 -37.45 -8.86 -120.53
C LEU A 183 -37.96 -10.11 -119.77
N HIS A 184 -37.23 -10.61 -118.76
CA HIS A 184 -37.69 -11.73 -117.92
C HIS A 184 -38.75 -11.29 -116.89
N GLN A 185 -38.67 -10.04 -116.40
CA GLN A 185 -39.60 -9.47 -115.43
C GLN A 185 -40.97 -9.11 -116.02
N HIS A 186 -41.08 -8.87 -117.34
CA HIS A 186 -42.38 -8.52 -117.96
C HIS A 186 -43.42 -9.65 -117.84
N THR A 187 -42.97 -10.91 -117.83
CA THR A 187 -43.84 -12.09 -117.68
C THR A 187 -44.33 -12.31 -116.24
N ASN A 188 -43.60 -11.84 -115.22
CA ASN A 188 -44.01 -11.90 -113.81
C ASN A 188 -44.94 -10.75 -113.38
N VAL A 189 -44.97 -9.64 -114.14
CA VAL A 189 -45.80 -8.46 -113.85
C VAL A 189 -47.30 -8.70 -114.07
N LYS A 190 -47.68 -9.71 -114.86
CA LYS A 190 -49.10 -10.00 -115.13
C LYS A 190 -49.78 -10.73 -113.96
N THR A 191 -49.03 -11.51 -113.19
CA THR A 191 -49.51 -12.23 -112.00
C THR A 191 -49.51 -11.34 -110.75
N THR A 192 -48.59 -10.39 -110.65
CA THR A 192 -48.45 -9.46 -109.50
C THR A 192 -49.44 -8.30 -109.51
N LYS A 193 -50.16 -8.02 -110.61
CA LYS A 193 -51.20 -6.97 -110.63
C LYS A 193 -52.40 -7.29 -109.72
N VAL A 194 -52.71 -8.57 -109.52
CA VAL A 194 -53.80 -9.01 -108.63
C VAL A 194 -53.37 -9.02 -107.15
N GLU A 195 -52.09 -9.22 -106.85
CA GLU A 195 -51.54 -9.11 -105.49
C GLU A 195 -51.26 -7.65 -105.09
N CYS A 196 -50.97 -6.76 -106.04
CA CYS A 196 -50.72 -5.34 -105.78
C CYS A 196 -51.97 -4.61 -105.27
N ASP A 197 -53.17 -5.00 -105.70
CA ASP A 197 -54.43 -4.41 -105.21
C ASP A 197 -54.74 -4.86 -103.76
N LYS A 198 -54.32 -6.06 -103.34
CA LYS A 198 -54.36 -6.50 -101.93
C LYS A 198 -53.26 -5.85 -101.09
N ALA A 199 -52.05 -5.70 -101.65
CA ALA A 199 -50.93 -5.05 -100.99
C ALA A 199 -51.19 -3.55 -100.75
N ASN A 200 -51.87 -2.84 -101.65
CA ASN A 200 -52.24 -1.43 -101.47
C ASN A 200 -53.26 -1.21 -100.35
N ALA A 201 -54.22 -2.14 -100.15
CA ALA A 201 -55.14 -2.08 -99.01
C ALA A 201 -54.42 -2.36 -97.67
N ALA A 202 -53.49 -3.32 -97.66
CA ALA A 202 -52.62 -3.58 -96.50
C ALA A 202 -51.67 -2.40 -96.22
N LEU A 203 -51.12 -1.75 -97.25
CA LEU A 203 -50.18 -0.63 -97.11
C LEU A 203 -50.87 0.62 -96.53
N ASN A 204 -52.13 0.88 -96.89
CA ASN A 204 -52.91 1.95 -96.24
C ASN A 204 -53.20 1.65 -94.76
N THR A 205 -53.46 0.38 -94.41
CA THR A 205 -53.66 -0.06 -93.02
C THR A 205 -52.35 0.06 -92.21
N ILE A 206 -51.23 -0.39 -92.78
CA ILE A 206 -49.89 -0.25 -92.21
C ILE A 206 -49.48 1.23 -92.10
N LYS A 207 -49.93 2.10 -93.01
CA LYS A 207 -49.66 3.55 -92.95
C LYS A 207 -50.40 4.19 -91.78
N THR A 208 -51.66 3.82 -91.54
CA THR A 208 -52.40 4.26 -90.36
C THR A 208 -51.82 3.69 -89.06
N GLU A 209 -51.37 2.42 -89.05
CA GLU A 209 -50.66 1.83 -87.92
C GLU A 209 -49.31 2.49 -87.66
N LYS A 210 -48.56 2.86 -88.71
CA LYS A 210 -47.31 3.62 -88.61
C LYS A 210 -47.53 4.99 -87.99
N GLU A 211 -48.60 5.69 -88.36
CA GLU A 211 -48.96 6.98 -87.76
C GLU A 211 -49.35 6.84 -86.28
N ILE A 212 -50.06 5.76 -85.92
CA ILE A 212 -50.38 5.43 -84.52
C ILE A 212 -49.09 5.11 -83.74
N ILE A 213 -48.22 4.26 -84.28
CA ILE A 213 -46.94 3.90 -83.66
C ILE A 213 -46.02 5.13 -83.57
N GLN A 214 -46.00 6.04 -84.54
CA GLN A 214 -45.25 7.28 -84.45
C GLN A 214 -45.79 8.21 -83.36
N LYS A 215 -47.12 8.31 -83.20
CA LYS A 215 -47.72 9.05 -82.08
C LYS A 215 -47.41 8.40 -80.74
N GLU A 216 -47.49 7.07 -80.63
CA GLU A 216 -47.11 6.35 -79.41
C GLU A 216 -45.62 6.47 -79.10
N LEU A 217 -44.76 6.48 -80.12
CA LEU A 217 -43.32 6.63 -79.96
C LEU A 217 -42.96 8.06 -79.56
N ALA A 218 -43.63 9.06 -80.12
CA ALA A 218 -43.53 10.45 -79.65
C ALA A 218 -43.98 10.58 -78.19
N GLN A 219 -45.13 10.00 -77.81
CA GLN A 219 -45.60 9.99 -76.42
C GLN A 219 -44.65 9.24 -75.48
N LYS A 220 -44.08 8.10 -75.92
CA LYS A 220 -43.09 7.35 -75.14
C LYS A 220 -41.78 8.11 -75.00
N SER A 221 -41.31 8.78 -76.05
CA SER A 221 -40.12 9.64 -75.99
C SER A 221 -40.33 10.82 -75.05
N GLU A 222 -41.49 11.47 -75.09
CA GLU A 222 -41.83 12.55 -74.16
C GLU A 222 -41.92 12.04 -72.71
N LYS A 223 -42.48 10.83 -72.51
CA LYS A 223 -42.51 10.16 -71.20
C LYS A 223 -41.12 9.73 -70.72
N ILE A 224 -40.22 9.35 -71.62
CA ILE A 224 -38.81 9.09 -71.29
C ILE A 224 -38.13 10.37 -70.85
N VAL A 225 -38.32 11.49 -71.55
CA VAL A 225 -37.78 12.80 -71.13
C VAL A 225 -38.30 13.20 -69.75
N GLN A 226 -39.60 13.02 -69.50
CA GLN A 226 -40.20 13.28 -68.17
C GLN A 226 -39.63 12.34 -67.10
N LEU A 227 -39.44 11.05 -67.41
CA LEU A 227 -38.84 10.09 -66.49
C LEU A 227 -37.36 10.39 -66.23
N THR A 228 -36.60 10.84 -67.24
CA THR A 228 -35.20 11.27 -67.08
C THR A 228 -35.13 12.50 -66.18
N GLN A 229 -35.99 13.49 -66.38
CA GLN A 229 -36.07 14.66 -65.49
C GLN A 229 -36.50 14.29 -64.07
N GLN A 230 -37.44 13.36 -63.90
CA GLN A 230 -37.82 12.84 -62.59
C GLN A 230 -36.67 12.05 -61.94
N PHE A 231 -35.91 11.29 -62.72
CA PHE A 231 -34.75 10.53 -62.25
C PHE A 231 -33.62 11.47 -61.82
N GLU A 232 -33.29 12.49 -62.61
CA GLU A 232 -32.31 13.53 -62.23
C GLU A 232 -32.75 14.27 -60.96
N LYS A 233 -34.04 14.62 -60.86
CA LYS A 233 -34.58 15.24 -59.65
C LYS A 233 -34.46 14.32 -58.44
N ALA A 234 -34.86 13.06 -58.57
CA ALA A 234 -34.74 12.06 -57.51
C ALA A 234 -33.27 11.77 -57.13
N GLN A 235 -32.36 11.79 -58.10
CA GLN A 235 -30.93 11.58 -57.88
C GLN A 235 -30.32 12.77 -57.12
N ASN A 236 -30.72 14.00 -57.45
CA ASN A 236 -30.31 15.20 -56.73
C ASN A 236 -30.90 15.23 -55.31
N GLU A 237 -32.18 14.88 -55.15
CA GLU A 237 -32.82 14.74 -53.84
C GLU A 237 -32.14 13.65 -53.00
N LEU A 238 -31.77 12.51 -53.60
CA LEU A 238 -31.01 11.44 -52.95
C LEU A 238 -29.61 11.92 -52.56
N ALA A 239 -28.91 12.68 -53.41
CA ALA A 239 -27.61 13.25 -53.08
C ALA A 239 -27.70 14.25 -51.90
N SER A 240 -28.75 15.09 -51.87
CA SER A 240 -28.99 15.97 -50.72
C SER A 240 -29.35 15.19 -49.45
N ALA A 241 -30.18 14.15 -49.55
CA ALA A 241 -30.57 13.31 -48.42
C ALA A 241 -29.39 12.49 -47.89
N VAL A 242 -28.50 12.02 -48.76
CA VAL A 242 -27.25 11.35 -48.37
C VAL A 242 -26.32 12.33 -47.65
N LYS A 243 -26.20 13.58 -48.13
CA LYS A 243 -25.38 14.60 -47.47
C LYS A 243 -25.95 15.04 -46.12
N GLU A 244 -27.27 15.14 -45.99
CA GLU A 244 -27.93 15.34 -44.70
C GLU A 244 -27.77 14.12 -43.80
N GLY A 245 -27.84 12.91 -44.35
CA GLY A 245 -27.56 11.65 -43.67
C GLY A 245 -26.14 11.57 -43.12
N THR A 246 -25.12 11.99 -43.89
CA THR A 246 -23.73 12.03 -43.41
C THR A 246 -23.53 13.11 -42.34
N ASN A 247 -24.11 14.30 -42.53
CA ASN A 247 -24.02 15.36 -41.52
C ASN A 247 -24.73 14.97 -40.21
N THR A 248 -25.87 14.29 -40.30
CA THR A 248 -26.59 13.77 -39.12
C THR A 248 -25.83 12.62 -38.48
N GLN A 249 -25.21 11.72 -39.25
CA GLN A 249 -24.32 10.66 -38.75
C GLN A 249 -23.09 11.22 -38.01
N ASP A 250 -22.47 12.28 -38.53
CA ASP A 250 -21.34 12.95 -37.89
C ASP A 250 -21.77 13.65 -36.59
N SER A 251 -22.93 14.33 -36.63
CA SER A 251 -23.51 14.95 -35.43
C SER A 251 -23.92 13.91 -34.37
N PHE A 252 -24.42 12.74 -34.81
CA PHE A 252 -24.77 11.62 -33.94
C PHE A 252 -23.52 10.99 -33.33
N SER A 253 -22.45 10.81 -34.11
CA SER A 253 -21.16 10.30 -33.61
C SER A 253 -20.54 11.26 -32.59
N LYS A 254 -20.68 12.57 -32.80
CA LYS A 254 -20.27 13.60 -31.85
C LYS A 254 -21.12 13.60 -30.58
N LEU A 255 -22.44 13.52 -30.71
CA LEU A 255 -23.37 13.39 -29.58
C LEU A 255 -23.16 12.10 -28.80
N GLU A 256 -22.83 10.98 -29.46
CA GLU A 256 -22.52 9.71 -28.80
C GLU A 256 -21.21 9.80 -28.03
N ALA A 257 -20.20 10.48 -28.58
CA ALA A 257 -18.95 10.76 -27.88
C ALA A 257 -19.16 11.69 -26.67
N GLU A 258 -19.95 12.76 -26.82
CA GLU A 258 -20.33 13.66 -25.71
C GLU A 258 -21.16 12.92 -24.65
N TYR A 259 -22.12 12.08 -25.05
CA TYR A 259 -22.92 11.26 -24.13
C TYR A 259 -22.05 10.25 -23.37
N LYS A 260 -21.10 9.58 -24.02
CA LYS A 260 -20.13 8.71 -23.34
C LYS A 260 -19.25 9.50 -22.37
N GLY A 261 -18.82 10.70 -22.76
CA GLY A 261 -18.08 11.61 -21.88
C GLY A 261 -18.87 11.99 -20.63
N VAL A 262 -20.09 12.51 -20.82
CA VAL A 262 -21.00 12.90 -19.73
C VAL A 262 -21.41 11.70 -18.89
N SER A 263 -21.64 10.52 -19.47
CA SER A 263 -21.96 9.30 -18.73
C SER A 263 -20.81 8.84 -17.86
N ASN A 264 -19.57 8.94 -18.34
CA ASN A 264 -18.38 8.64 -17.55
C ASN A 264 -18.19 9.67 -16.43
N GLU A 265 -18.38 10.95 -16.73
CA GLU A 265 -18.29 12.03 -15.74
C GLU A 265 -19.38 11.90 -14.67
N LEU A 266 -20.60 11.51 -15.04
CA LEU A 266 -21.69 11.19 -14.12
C LEU A 266 -21.37 9.97 -13.24
N ALA A 267 -20.73 8.93 -13.80
CA ALA A 267 -20.30 7.77 -13.04
C ALA A 267 -19.24 8.15 -12.00
N ILE A 268 -18.23 8.93 -12.41
CA ILE A 268 -17.20 9.48 -11.51
C ILE A 268 -17.85 10.34 -10.43
N LYS A 269 -18.77 11.26 -10.78
CA LYS A 269 -19.46 12.11 -9.80
C LYS A 269 -20.34 11.34 -8.84
N LYS A 270 -20.97 10.24 -9.27
CA LYS A 270 -21.73 9.34 -8.38
C LYS A 270 -20.82 8.60 -7.42
N GLU A 271 -19.65 8.16 -7.88
CA GLU A 271 -18.65 7.48 -7.04
C GLU A 271 -18.02 8.45 -6.04
N GLU A 272 -17.71 9.68 -6.45
CA GLU A 272 -17.30 10.77 -5.56
C GLU A 272 -18.38 11.06 -4.49
N ASN A 273 -19.66 11.20 -4.90
CA ASN A 273 -20.75 11.41 -3.94
C ASN A 273 -20.95 10.22 -2.98
N ALA A 274 -20.78 8.98 -3.45
CA ALA A 274 -20.85 7.81 -2.59
C ALA A 274 -19.68 7.79 -1.59
N SER A 275 -18.48 8.16 -2.02
CA SER A 275 -17.31 8.31 -1.14
C SER A 275 -17.53 9.41 -0.09
N ILE A 276 -18.04 10.58 -0.49
CA ILE A 276 -18.35 11.70 0.43
C ILE A 276 -19.45 11.30 1.42
N ALA A 277 -20.46 10.55 0.98
CA ALA A 277 -21.51 10.06 1.87
C ALA A 277 -20.99 9.04 2.89
N ALA A 278 -20.08 8.15 2.47
CA ALA A 278 -19.41 7.21 3.36
C ALA A 278 -18.53 7.94 4.39
N GLU A 279 -17.71 8.88 3.95
CA GLU A 279 -16.85 9.72 4.80
C GLU A 279 -17.67 10.52 5.82
N ASN A 280 -18.80 11.11 5.42
CA ASN A 280 -19.71 11.78 6.36
C ASN A 280 -20.31 10.83 7.40
N SER A 281 -20.60 9.58 7.04
CA SER A 281 -21.09 8.58 8.00
C SER A 281 -20.00 8.15 8.99
N GLU A 282 -18.76 8.05 8.51
CA GLU A 282 -17.59 7.69 9.31
C GLU A 282 -17.24 8.82 10.28
N LEU A 283 -17.18 10.08 9.80
CA LEU A 283 -17.01 11.27 10.64
C LEU A 283 -18.09 11.40 11.72
N LYS A 284 -19.33 11.01 11.42
CA LYS A 284 -20.41 10.99 12.41
C LYS A 284 -20.16 9.92 13.49
N GLY A 285 -19.70 8.74 13.09
CA GLY A 285 -19.31 7.67 14.03
C GLY A 285 -18.11 8.07 14.89
N GLU A 286 -17.09 8.68 14.31
CA GLU A 286 -15.93 9.24 15.03
C GLU A 286 -16.36 10.33 16.02
N GLY A 287 -17.28 11.22 15.64
CA GLY A 287 -17.84 12.23 16.51
C GLY A 287 -18.60 11.65 17.72
N GLU A 288 -19.34 10.56 17.53
CA GLU A 288 -19.99 9.84 18.63
C GLU A 288 -18.98 9.15 19.55
N LEU A 289 -17.92 8.55 19.00
CA LEU A 289 -16.84 7.93 19.77
C LEU A 289 -16.06 8.95 20.61
N LEU A 290 -15.68 10.09 20.02
CA LEU A 290 -15.04 11.20 20.72
C LEU A 290 -15.92 11.71 21.87
N ARG A 291 -17.23 11.78 21.66
CA ARG A 291 -18.19 12.17 22.72
C ARG A 291 -18.18 11.17 23.88
N LEU A 292 -18.13 9.86 23.59
CA LEU A 292 -18.04 8.82 24.60
C LEU A 292 -16.70 8.85 25.36
N GLN A 293 -15.58 9.07 24.66
CA GLN A 293 -14.27 9.22 25.29
C GLN A 293 -14.21 10.45 26.20
N ILE A 294 -14.77 11.59 25.78
CA ILE A 294 -14.87 12.80 26.62
C ILE A 294 -15.70 12.51 27.87
N GLN A 295 -16.81 11.79 27.74
CA GLN A 295 -17.65 11.45 28.88
C GLN A 295 -16.91 10.51 29.85
N GLN A 296 -16.21 9.49 29.36
CA GLN A 296 -15.42 8.59 30.20
C GLN A 296 -14.29 9.34 30.91
N LEU A 297 -13.57 10.22 30.21
CA LEU A 297 -12.53 11.05 30.83
C LEU A 297 -13.10 11.99 31.90
N GLN A 298 -14.32 12.53 31.71
CA GLN A 298 -14.99 13.32 32.74
C GLN A 298 -15.32 12.49 33.98
N GLU A 299 -15.85 11.27 33.81
CA GLU A 299 -16.16 10.36 34.91
C GLU A 299 -14.89 9.94 35.68
N GLU A 300 -13.79 9.64 34.97
CA GLU A 300 -12.50 9.33 35.59
C GLU A 300 -11.94 10.55 36.36
N LEU A 301 -12.07 11.76 35.81
CA LEU A 301 -11.61 12.99 36.48
C LEU A 301 -12.42 13.29 37.74
N GLU A 302 -13.74 13.08 37.71
CA GLU A 302 -14.60 13.20 38.90
C GLU A 302 -14.23 12.17 39.98
N SER A 303 -13.95 10.93 39.59
CA SER A 303 -13.49 9.89 40.52
C SER A 303 -12.16 10.26 41.19
N VAL A 304 -11.17 10.71 40.41
CA VAL A 304 -9.88 11.15 40.94
C VAL A 304 -10.04 12.36 41.86
N PHE A 305 -10.96 13.28 41.55
CA PHE A 305 -11.23 14.43 42.40
C PHE A 305 -11.89 14.04 43.73
N ALA A 306 -12.75 13.01 43.73
CA ALA A 306 -13.31 12.44 44.95
C ALA A 306 -12.21 11.81 45.82
N GLU A 307 -11.35 10.96 45.25
CA GLU A 307 -10.21 10.36 45.96
C GLU A 307 -9.22 11.42 46.50
N ALA A 308 -8.98 12.49 45.73
CA ALA A 308 -8.14 13.61 46.17
C ALA A 308 -8.73 14.35 47.38
N ASN A 309 -10.06 14.46 47.46
CA ASN A 309 -10.72 15.06 48.63
C ASN A 309 -10.68 14.13 49.85
N ASP A 310 -10.86 12.82 49.65
CA ASP A 310 -10.78 11.84 50.73
C ASP A 310 -9.36 11.75 51.32
N THR A 311 -8.34 11.74 50.45
CA THR A 311 -6.93 11.78 50.88
C THR A 311 -6.59 13.09 51.60
N LYS A 312 -7.14 14.23 51.16
CA LYS A 312 -6.99 15.51 51.86
C LYS A 312 -7.64 15.48 53.26
N ALA A 313 -8.81 14.85 53.40
CA ALA A 313 -9.45 14.66 54.70
C ALA A 313 -8.61 13.75 55.62
N ALA A 314 -8.05 12.66 55.08
CA ALA A 314 -7.17 11.77 55.83
C ALA A 314 -5.88 12.47 56.29
N LEU A 315 -5.27 13.31 55.45
CA LEU A 315 -4.10 14.12 55.81
C LEU A 315 -4.40 15.11 56.94
N ALA A 316 -5.57 15.74 56.93
CA ALA A 316 -6.00 16.64 58.00
C ALA A 316 -6.19 15.90 59.34
N ASP A 317 -6.74 14.69 59.33
CA ASP A 317 -6.86 13.85 60.52
C ASP A 317 -5.49 13.38 61.04
N LEU A 318 -4.56 13.06 60.13
CA LEU A 318 -3.20 12.68 60.49
C LEU A 318 -2.42 13.84 61.12
N ASP A 319 -2.53 15.07 60.58
CA ASP A 319 -1.90 16.27 61.16
C ASP A 319 -2.45 16.56 62.57
N LYS A 320 -3.76 16.37 62.77
CA LYS A 320 -4.38 16.49 64.09
C LYS A 320 -3.83 15.47 65.08
N LYS A 321 -3.75 14.20 64.68
CA LYS A 321 -3.16 13.12 65.50
C LYS A 321 -1.69 13.39 65.81
N PHE A 322 -0.92 13.94 64.86
CA PHE A 322 0.48 14.29 65.06
C PHE A 322 0.64 15.44 66.07
N LYS A 323 -0.20 16.48 65.99
CA LYS A 323 -0.25 17.56 66.99
C LYS A 323 -0.59 17.04 68.38
N ASP A 324 -1.59 16.17 68.50
CA ASP A 324 -1.98 15.57 69.78
C ASP A 324 -0.86 14.69 70.37
N ALA A 325 -0.18 13.90 69.54
CA ALA A 325 0.97 13.10 69.96
C ALA A 325 2.14 13.98 70.43
N THR A 326 2.39 15.09 69.72
CA THR A 326 3.43 16.07 70.09
C THR A 326 3.10 16.74 71.43
N ASN A 327 1.85 17.15 71.65
CA ASN A 327 1.41 17.73 72.91
C ASN A 327 1.57 16.75 74.08
N LYS A 328 1.13 15.49 73.91
CA LYS A 328 1.33 14.44 74.93
C LYS A 328 2.80 14.19 75.24
N LEU A 329 3.67 14.23 74.23
CA LEU A 329 5.12 14.09 74.43
C LEU A 329 5.69 15.26 75.24
N THR A 330 5.22 16.49 74.97
CA THR A 330 5.64 17.66 75.76
C THR A 330 5.15 17.60 77.20
N GLU A 331 3.92 17.14 77.47
CA GLU A 331 3.42 16.92 78.83
C GLU A 331 4.23 15.85 79.57
N ALA A 332 4.44 14.69 78.94
CA ALA A 332 5.25 13.62 79.53
C ALA A 332 6.69 14.09 79.85
N SER A 333 7.27 14.97 79.02
CA SER A 333 8.59 15.55 79.28
C SER A 333 8.60 16.50 80.49
N LYS A 334 7.55 17.30 80.68
CA LYS A 334 7.38 18.19 81.85
C LYS A 334 7.17 17.39 83.12
N GLU A 335 6.33 16.35 83.07
CA GLU A 335 6.07 15.46 84.20
C GLU A 335 7.32 14.70 84.62
N LYS A 336 8.12 14.22 83.64
CA LYS A 336 9.44 13.63 83.91
C LYS A 336 10.37 14.61 84.63
N GLN A 337 10.43 15.88 84.19
CA GLN A 337 11.23 16.91 84.86
C GLN A 337 10.78 17.16 86.29
N LYS A 338 9.46 17.20 86.54
CA LYS A 338 8.88 17.38 87.87
C LYS A 338 9.25 16.21 88.80
N LEU A 339 9.09 14.98 88.32
CA LEU A 339 9.44 13.77 89.07
C LEU A 339 10.94 13.70 89.40
N THR A 340 11.83 14.17 88.52
CA THR A 340 13.27 14.27 88.86
C THR A 340 13.54 15.26 90.00
N LYS A 341 12.85 16.41 90.03
CA LYS A 341 13.00 17.37 91.13
C LYS A 341 12.47 16.83 92.44
N GLU A 342 11.26 16.25 92.43
CA GLU A 342 10.67 15.62 93.63
C GLU A 342 11.59 14.51 94.18
N LYS A 343 12.24 13.73 93.30
CA LYS A 343 13.21 12.71 93.72
C LYS A 343 14.47 13.30 94.35
N GLU A 344 14.98 14.43 93.84
CA GLU A 344 16.14 15.13 94.42
C GLU A 344 15.79 15.73 95.79
N GLU A 345 14.61 16.35 95.91
CA GLU A 345 14.09 16.87 97.19
C GLU A 345 13.94 15.73 98.22
N GLN A 346 13.32 14.62 97.83
CA GLN A 346 13.14 13.46 98.71
C GLN A 346 14.47 12.80 99.11
N ALA A 347 15.49 12.84 98.25
CA ALA A 347 16.84 12.38 98.60
C ALA A 347 17.47 13.27 99.69
N SER A 348 17.33 14.59 99.59
CA SER A 348 17.83 15.52 100.60
C SER A 348 17.07 15.45 101.93
N GLU A 349 15.75 15.23 101.89
CA GLU A 349 14.95 14.99 103.09
C GLU A 349 15.35 13.68 103.79
N ASN A 350 15.64 12.63 103.02
CA ASN A 350 16.16 11.37 103.58
C ASN A 350 17.55 11.53 104.21
N GLU A 351 18.46 12.33 103.62
CA GLU A 351 19.75 12.65 104.24
C GLU A 351 19.58 13.40 105.58
N LEU A 352 18.63 14.34 105.64
CA LEU A 352 18.32 15.07 106.87
C LEU A 352 17.74 14.16 107.96
N LEU A 353 16.82 13.26 107.59
CA LEU A 353 16.25 12.28 108.53
C LEU A 353 17.33 11.32 109.04
N LEU A 354 18.27 10.89 108.19
CA LEU A 354 19.42 10.09 108.59
C LEU A 354 20.29 10.82 109.63
N LEU A 355 20.57 12.10 109.42
CA LEU A 355 21.30 12.93 110.38
C LEU A 355 20.57 13.07 111.72
N GLN A 356 19.24 13.25 111.69
CA GLN A 356 18.43 13.30 112.91
C GLN A 356 18.43 11.96 113.67
N ILE A 357 18.32 10.83 112.96
CA ILE A 357 18.42 9.50 113.57
C ILE A 357 19.79 9.32 114.24
N GLN A 358 20.85 9.76 113.59
CA GLN A 358 22.20 9.65 114.12
C GLN A 358 22.41 10.52 115.38
N GLN A 359 21.88 11.75 115.40
CA GLN A 359 21.87 12.59 116.60
C GLN A 359 21.09 11.95 117.76
N LEU A 360 19.90 11.40 117.48
CA LEU A 360 19.10 10.72 118.50
C LEU A 360 19.82 9.47 119.04
N GLN A 361 20.55 8.73 118.19
CA GLN A 361 21.39 7.62 118.63
C GLN A 361 22.53 8.09 119.53
N GLU A 362 23.24 9.17 119.19
CA GLU A 362 24.30 9.75 120.02
C GLU A 362 23.77 10.22 121.39
N GLU A 363 22.59 10.87 121.43
CA GLU A 363 21.93 11.26 122.68
C GLU A 363 21.49 10.04 123.51
N LEU A 364 20.99 8.99 122.87
CA LEU A 364 20.61 7.75 123.53
C LEU A 364 21.84 7.04 124.12
N GLU A 365 22.95 6.99 123.40
CA GLU A 365 24.22 6.44 123.89
C GLU A 365 24.77 7.25 125.06
N ALA A 366 24.73 8.58 124.99
CA ALA A 366 25.15 9.46 126.07
C ALA A 366 24.30 9.30 127.34
N THR A 367 22.98 9.16 127.19
CA THR A 367 22.08 8.89 128.32
C THR A 367 22.29 7.50 128.89
N PHE A 368 22.52 6.48 128.05
CA PHE A 368 22.88 5.13 128.50
C PHE A 368 24.19 5.12 129.29
N LEU A 369 25.21 5.88 128.84
CA LEU A 369 26.47 6.01 129.56
C LEU A 369 26.28 6.66 130.94
N LYS A 370 25.44 7.69 131.04
CA LYS A 370 25.07 8.31 132.33
C LYS A 370 24.34 7.33 133.25
N LEU A 371 23.41 6.54 132.71
CA LEU A 371 22.68 5.49 133.45
C LEU A 371 23.61 4.40 133.95
N SER A 372 24.58 3.97 133.14
CA SER A 372 25.61 3.00 133.52
C SER A 372 26.50 3.53 134.65
N ASN A 373 26.92 4.79 134.59
CA ASN A 373 27.65 5.44 135.68
C ASN A 373 26.80 5.53 136.96
N LEU A 374 25.50 5.83 136.83
CA LEU A 374 24.57 5.83 137.96
C LEU A 374 24.39 4.43 138.57
N ASP A 375 24.38 3.36 137.77
CA ASP A 375 24.33 1.97 138.25
C ASP A 375 25.60 1.59 139.03
N VAL A 376 26.76 2.08 138.59
CA VAL A 376 28.03 1.94 139.33
C VAL A 376 27.97 2.72 140.66
N ASP A 377 27.47 3.95 140.66
CA ASP A 377 27.27 4.74 141.87
C ASP A 377 26.23 4.10 142.80
N PHE A 378 25.17 3.52 142.26
CA PHE A 378 24.15 2.80 143.02
C PHE A 378 24.73 1.56 143.71
N LYS A 379 25.54 0.76 143.00
CA LYS A 379 26.28 -0.38 143.59
C LYS A 379 27.24 0.07 144.69
N ARG A 380 27.86 1.24 144.54
CA ARG A 380 28.73 1.84 145.57
C ARG A 380 27.92 2.27 146.80
N ILE A 381 26.78 2.93 146.59
CA ILE A 381 25.84 3.31 147.66
C ILE A 381 25.23 2.06 148.32
N GLU A 382 25.03 0.97 147.59
CA GLU A 382 24.54 -0.30 148.11
C GLU A 382 25.61 -1.00 148.98
N LEU A 383 26.89 -0.90 148.59
CA LEU A 383 28.03 -1.34 149.39
C LEU A 383 28.18 -0.50 150.67
N ASP A 384 28.06 0.83 150.57
CA ASP A 384 28.08 1.76 151.70
C ASP A 384 26.88 1.53 152.63
N ASN A 385 25.69 1.23 152.08
CA ASN A 385 24.52 0.81 152.85
C ASN A 385 24.70 -0.55 153.53
N LYS A 386 25.47 -1.47 152.93
CA LYS A 386 25.80 -2.77 153.54
C LYS A 386 26.76 -2.60 154.74
N GLN A 387 27.70 -1.66 154.66
CA GLN A 387 28.54 -1.22 155.79
C GLN A 387 27.76 -0.45 156.86
N LEU A 388 26.74 0.33 156.48
CA LEU A 388 25.84 1.01 157.43
C LEU A 388 24.84 0.04 158.10
N LYS A 389 24.43 -1.05 157.43
CA LYS A 389 23.57 -2.10 157.98
C LYS A 389 24.25 -3.04 158.99
N GLU A 390 25.58 -3.09 159.04
CA GLU A 390 26.32 -3.74 160.15
C GLU A 390 26.37 -2.85 161.41
N ASN A 391 26.14 -1.54 161.29
CA ASN A 391 26.24 -0.55 162.37
C ASN A 391 24.89 -0.07 162.96
N ALA A 392 23.74 -0.63 162.54
CA ALA A 392 22.43 -0.21 163.05
C ALA A 392 21.45 -1.39 163.21
N LYS A 393 21.73 -2.25 164.20
CA LYS A 393 20.69 -3.02 164.92
C LYS A 393 20.30 -2.25 166.18
N ALA A 394 19.38 -1.29 166.06
CA ALA A 394 18.52 -0.81 167.14
C ALA A 394 17.35 -0.01 166.54
N GLU A 395 16.13 -0.50 166.81
CA GLU A 395 14.85 0.22 166.86
C GLU A 395 14.15 0.68 165.55
N GLU A 396 13.23 -0.18 165.10
CA GLU A 396 11.77 0.03 164.89
C GLU A 396 11.17 1.42 165.28
N ILE A 397 10.10 2.02 164.68
CA ILE A 397 8.97 1.57 163.83
C ILE A 397 8.14 2.80 163.31
N ALA A 398 7.51 2.63 162.11
CA ALA A 398 6.25 3.17 161.53
C ALA A 398 5.98 4.71 161.36
N SER A 399 5.21 5.23 160.37
CA SER A 399 4.00 4.70 159.70
C SER A 399 3.62 5.34 158.33
N ALA A 400 3.06 4.49 157.45
CA ALA A 400 1.95 4.59 156.48
C ALA A 400 1.61 5.85 155.61
N LYS A 401 1.47 5.62 154.28
CA LYS A 401 0.25 5.91 153.47
C LYS A 401 0.34 5.35 152.04
N ASP A 402 -0.31 4.21 151.81
CA ASP A 402 -0.59 3.64 150.48
C ASP A 402 -2.11 3.70 150.21
N LYS A 403 -2.52 4.48 149.19
CA LYS A 403 -3.84 4.32 148.54
C LYS A 403 -3.96 4.91 147.12
N ASP A 404 -2.99 5.69 146.63
CA ASP A 404 -3.08 6.33 145.31
C ASP A 404 -2.28 5.64 144.18
N ILE A 405 -1.36 4.72 144.50
CA ILE A 405 -0.47 4.11 143.50
C ILE A 405 -1.17 2.99 142.69
N ALA A 406 -2.14 2.28 143.28
CA ALA A 406 -2.79 1.14 142.64
C ALA A 406 -3.79 1.51 141.51
N LYS A 407 -4.27 2.76 141.47
CA LYS A 407 -5.18 3.21 140.40
C LYS A 407 -4.43 3.69 139.15
N THR A 408 -3.24 4.28 139.32
CA THR A 408 -2.43 4.78 138.20
C THR A 408 -1.77 3.65 137.42
N ILE A 409 -1.44 2.53 138.08
CA ILE A 409 -0.85 1.36 137.41
C ILE A 409 -1.86 0.70 136.46
N ASN A 410 -3.12 0.51 136.87
CA ASN A 410 -4.14 -0.08 135.99
C ASN A 410 -4.45 0.77 134.76
N VAL A 411 -4.48 2.11 134.88
CA VAL A 411 -4.73 3.00 133.74
C VAL A 411 -3.58 2.95 132.74
N LEU A 412 -2.34 2.88 133.21
CA LEU A 412 -1.15 2.77 132.36
C LEU A 412 -1.04 1.39 131.67
N GLU A 413 -1.53 0.33 132.31
CA GLU A 413 -1.59 -1.01 131.70
C GLU A 413 -2.65 -1.09 130.59
N GLU A 414 -3.82 -0.49 130.78
CA GLU A 414 -4.86 -0.38 129.74
C GLU A 414 -4.39 0.48 128.54
N GLU A 415 -3.66 1.57 128.79
CA GLU A 415 -3.07 2.41 127.72
C GLU A 415 -1.98 1.69 126.93
N LYS A 416 -1.14 0.91 127.61
CA LYS A 416 -0.09 0.09 126.98
C LYS A 416 -0.69 -0.98 126.06
N ASP A 417 -1.75 -1.65 126.49
CA ASP A 417 -2.42 -2.67 125.69
C ASP A 417 -3.12 -2.06 124.46
N LEU A 418 -3.69 -0.86 124.60
CA LEU A 418 -4.28 -0.12 123.49
C LEU A 418 -3.23 0.31 122.45
N LEU A 419 -2.09 0.84 122.91
CA LEU A 419 -0.96 1.19 122.04
C LEU A 419 -0.39 -0.02 121.31
N LEU A 420 -0.28 -1.17 122.00
CA LEU A 420 0.18 -2.42 121.39
C LEU A 420 -0.77 -2.91 120.28
N LEU A 421 -2.08 -2.73 120.46
CA LEU A 421 -3.08 -3.06 119.43
C LEU A 421 -2.96 -2.14 118.21
N GLN A 422 -2.72 -0.84 118.44
CA GLN A 422 -2.54 0.16 117.37
C GLN A 422 -1.27 -0.09 116.55
N VAL A 423 -0.16 -0.46 117.20
CA VAL A 423 1.10 -0.82 116.52
C VAL A 423 0.91 -2.05 115.63
N ASN A 424 0.20 -3.08 116.12
CA ASN A 424 -0.08 -4.29 115.34
C ASN A 424 -1.00 -4.01 114.14
N GLN A 425 -2.00 -3.14 114.29
CA GLN A 425 -2.88 -2.73 113.20
C GLN A 425 -2.10 -1.97 112.11
N LEU A 426 -1.25 -1.01 112.51
CA LEU A 426 -0.41 -0.25 111.58
C LEU A 426 0.62 -1.13 110.87
N GLN A 427 1.22 -2.11 111.55
CA GLN A 427 2.13 -3.08 110.91
C GLN A 427 1.41 -3.94 109.86
N LYS A 428 0.16 -4.34 110.13
CA LYS A 428 -0.64 -5.14 109.19
C LYS A 428 -1.05 -4.33 107.96
N GLU A 429 -1.46 -3.07 108.15
CA GLU A 429 -1.80 -2.15 107.06
C GLU A 429 -0.58 -1.79 106.20
N LEU A 430 0.58 -1.59 106.82
CA LEU A 430 1.84 -1.36 106.10
C LEU A 430 2.23 -2.59 105.26
N GLY A 431 2.13 -3.80 105.82
CA GLY A 431 2.38 -5.05 105.09
C GLY A 431 1.44 -5.25 103.89
N SER A 432 0.14 -4.93 104.05
CA SER A 432 -0.85 -4.98 102.97
C SER A 432 -0.53 -3.97 101.85
N ASN A 433 -0.20 -2.72 102.20
CA ASN A 433 0.11 -1.68 101.22
C ASN A 433 1.41 -1.96 100.46
N VAL A 434 2.44 -2.52 101.11
CA VAL A 434 3.69 -2.90 100.44
C VAL A 434 3.45 -4.03 99.42
N ALA A 435 2.68 -5.06 99.80
CA ALA A 435 2.34 -6.15 98.88
C ALA A 435 1.52 -5.65 97.67
N GLN A 436 0.56 -4.75 97.89
CA GLN A 436 -0.28 -4.18 96.84
C GLN A 436 0.52 -3.25 95.89
N SER A 437 1.51 -2.52 96.42
CA SER A 437 2.45 -1.70 95.65
C SER A 437 3.41 -2.54 94.79
N GLU A 438 3.92 -3.65 95.32
CA GLU A 438 4.79 -4.57 94.55
C GLU A 438 4.03 -5.27 93.41
N GLU A 439 2.77 -5.64 93.63
CA GLU A 439 1.93 -6.27 92.61
C GLU A 439 1.51 -5.27 91.51
N SER A 440 1.24 -4.02 91.89
CA SER A 440 1.02 -2.92 90.93
C SER A 440 2.27 -2.59 90.10
N LYS A 441 3.47 -2.70 90.68
CA LYS A 441 4.73 -2.55 89.93
C LYS A 441 4.93 -3.66 88.90
N LYS A 442 4.75 -4.92 89.28
CA LYS A 442 4.89 -6.06 88.36
C LYS A 442 3.92 -5.98 87.18
N THR A 443 2.68 -5.58 87.42
CA THR A 443 1.67 -5.41 86.37
C THR A 443 2.01 -4.24 85.44
N ASN A 444 2.48 -3.10 85.97
CA ASN A 444 2.94 -1.98 85.16
C ASN A 444 4.18 -2.33 84.33
N ASP A 445 5.17 -3.02 84.89
CA ASP A 445 6.37 -3.44 84.16
C ASP A 445 6.05 -4.40 83.00
N ALA A 446 5.10 -5.32 83.22
CA ALA A 446 4.61 -6.22 82.17
C ALA A 446 3.90 -5.45 81.04
N LEU A 447 3.13 -4.41 81.38
CA LEU A 447 2.41 -3.58 80.42
C LEU A 447 3.38 -2.71 79.60
N ILE A 448 4.42 -2.16 80.25
CA ILE A 448 5.50 -1.39 79.61
C ILE A 448 6.28 -2.27 78.63
N GLN A 449 6.62 -3.50 79.01
CA GLN A 449 7.27 -4.49 78.14
C GLN A 449 6.41 -4.81 76.90
N LYS A 450 5.11 -5.03 77.10
CA LYS A 450 4.16 -5.35 76.01
C LYS A 450 3.96 -4.19 75.05
N LEU A 451 3.93 -2.95 75.56
CA LEU A 451 3.85 -1.74 74.74
C LEU A 451 5.14 -1.49 73.97
N LYS A 452 6.31 -1.68 74.59
CA LYS A 452 7.62 -1.60 73.90
C LYS A 452 7.73 -2.60 72.75
N ALA A 453 7.29 -3.85 72.97
CA ALA A 453 7.31 -4.88 71.94
C ALA A 453 6.41 -4.51 70.74
N LYS A 454 5.21 -3.98 70.99
CA LYS A 454 4.32 -3.49 69.92
C LYS A 454 4.87 -2.27 69.19
N LEU A 455 5.52 -1.35 69.89
CA LEU A 455 6.14 -0.16 69.29
C LEU A 455 7.29 -0.56 68.35
N ALA A 456 8.18 -1.45 68.81
CA ALA A 456 9.28 -1.96 67.98
C ALA A 456 8.79 -2.72 66.74
N GLN A 457 7.66 -3.43 66.86
CA GLN A 457 7.03 -4.15 65.74
C GLN A 457 6.38 -3.18 64.73
N LEU A 458 5.80 -2.07 65.19
CA LEU A 458 5.27 -1.03 64.30
C LEU A 458 6.39 -0.23 63.62
N GLU A 459 7.46 0.09 64.34
CA GLU A 459 8.63 0.80 63.82
C GLU A 459 9.36 0.00 62.73
N THR A 460 9.27 -1.33 62.77
CA THR A 460 9.84 -2.21 61.73
C THR A 460 8.94 -2.36 60.50
N GLN A 461 7.62 -2.29 60.63
CA GLN A 461 6.68 -2.43 59.50
C GLN A 461 6.39 -1.11 58.75
N CYS A 462 6.45 0.04 59.43
CA CYS A 462 6.24 1.35 58.81
C CYS A 462 7.14 1.64 57.58
N PRO A 463 8.46 1.34 57.61
CA PRO A 463 9.34 1.55 56.48
C PRO A 463 9.01 0.65 55.28
N GLU A 464 8.58 -0.59 55.53
CA GLU A 464 8.23 -1.58 54.50
C GLU A 464 6.95 -1.18 53.77
N LEU A 465 5.90 -0.79 54.51
CA LEU A 465 4.65 -0.30 53.93
C LEU A 465 4.83 1.04 53.19
N GLN A 466 5.69 1.94 53.69
CA GLN A 466 6.04 3.16 52.96
C GLN A 466 6.80 2.88 51.66
N LYS A 467 7.62 1.83 51.65
CA LYS A 467 8.34 1.39 50.45
C LYS A 467 7.36 0.80 49.42
N GLU A 468 6.49 -0.13 49.82
CA GLU A 468 5.47 -0.71 48.93
C GLU A 468 4.52 0.33 48.36
N LEU A 469 4.07 1.30 49.17
CA LEU A 469 3.22 2.39 48.69
C LEU A 469 3.93 3.25 47.63
N LYS A 470 5.22 3.53 47.85
CA LYS A 470 6.02 4.32 46.92
C LYS A 470 6.31 3.56 45.62
N ASP A 471 6.58 2.26 45.71
CA ASP A 471 6.79 1.38 44.57
C ASP A 471 5.50 1.28 43.73
N ALA A 472 4.34 1.09 44.36
CA ALA A 472 3.04 1.06 43.69
C ALA A 472 2.67 2.40 43.02
N MET A 473 2.93 3.54 43.67
CA MET A 473 2.73 4.86 43.07
C MET A 473 3.63 5.06 41.84
N SER A 474 4.88 4.61 41.91
CA SER A 474 5.81 4.71 40.78
C SER A 474 5.42 3.80 39.61
N GLU A 475 4.84 2.63 39.89
CA GLU A 475 4.31 1.72 38.87
C GLU A 475 3.05 2.29 38.20
N GLN A 476 2.15 2.90 38.97
CA GLN A 476 0.97 3.60 38.45
C GLN A 476 1.35 4.78 37.54
N GLU A 477 2.30 5.62 37.96
CA GLU A 477 2.82 6.73 37.14
C GLU A 477 3.46 6.24 35.83
N LEU A 478 4.18 5.11 35.89
CA LEU A 478 4.79 4.48 34.71
C LEU A 478 3.71 4.00 33.72
N LEU A 479 2.66 3.33 34.21
CA LEU A 479 1.56 2.84 33.37
C LEU A 479 0.80 4.00 32.72
N GLN A 480 0.53 5.08 33.46
CA GLN A 480 -0.10 6.28 32.90
C GLN A 480 0.76 6.91 31.80
N LEU A 481 2.08 6.97 31.99
CA LEU A 481 3.00 7.49 30.98
C LEU A 481 3.04 6.61 29.73
N GLN A 482 3.01 5.28 29.88
CA GLN A 482 2.94 4.34 28.77
C GLN A 482 1.63 4.47 27.97
N ILE A 483 0.50 4.61 28.66
CA ILE A 483 -0.81 4.82 28.01
C ILE A 483 -0.80 6.12 27.21
N LYS A 484 -0.29 7.21 27.80
CA LYS A 484 -0.19 8.51 27.13
C LYS A 484 0.72 8.45 25.91
N GLN A 485 1.86 7.78 26.00
CA GLN A 485 2.76 7.59 24.87
C GLN A 485 2.08 6.81 23.73
N LEU A 486 1.36 5.73 24.06
CA LEU A 486 0.60 4.97 23.07
C LEU A 486 -0.48 5.83 22.39
N GLN A 487 -1.17 6.67 23.15
CA GLN A 487 -2.14 7.62 22.60
C GLN A 487 -1.48 8.63 21.66
N GLU A 488 -0.35 9.24 22.04
CA GLU A 488 0.38 10.19 21.19
C GLU A 488 0.92 9.52 19.91
N GLU A 489 1.40 8.27 19.99
CA GLU A 489 1.83 7.52 18.81
C GLU A 489 0.63 7.21 17.88
N LEU A 490 -0.50 6.79 18.44
CA LEU A 490 -1.73 6.54 17.66
C LEU A 490 -2.24 7.80 16.98
N GLU A 491 -2.29 8.93 17.70
CA GLU A 491 -2.67 10.24 17.15
C GLU A 491 -1.72 10.68 16.04
N PHE A 492 -0.41 10.45 16.21
CA PHE A 492 0.58 10.75 15.17
C PHE A 492 0.33 9.92 13.90
N TYR A 493 0.21 8.59 14.03
CA TYR A 493 -0.02 7.71 12.90
C TYR A 493 -1.35 7.99 12.20
N PHE A 494 -2.41 8.25 12.97
CA PHE A 494 -3.72 8.60 12.46
C PHE A 494 -3.67 9.94 11.70
N THR A 495 -3.09 10.98 12.30
CA THR A 495 -2.98 12.31 11.69
C THR A 495 -2.16 12.27 10.41
N GLU A 496 -1.04 11.54 10.40
CA GLU A 496 -0.18 11.44 9.23
C GLU A 496 -0.84 10.62 8.12
N TYR A 497 -1.56 9.56 8.45
CA TYR A 497 -2.39 8.81 7.51
C TYR A 497 -3.49 9.69 6.90
N GLN A 498 -4.21 10.48 7.72
CA GLN A 498 -5.28 11.35 7.24
C GLN A 498 -4.76 12.46 6.32
N LYS A 499 -3.60 13.07 6.63
CA LYS A 499 -2.95 14.03 5.72
C LYS A 499 -2.60 13.40 4.37
N LEU A 500 -1.99 12.21 4.41
CA LEU A 500 -1.58 11.49 3.20
C LEU A 500 -2.76 10.91 2.40
N LYS A 501 -3.94 10.73 3.03
CA LYS A 501 -5.19 10.30 2.38
C LYS A 501 -5.95 11.47 1.76
N GLY A 502 -5.90 12.67 2.39
CA GLY A 502 -6.60 13.88 1.94
C GLY A 502 -5.89 14.68 0.84
N GLU A 503 -4.57 14.56 0.70
CA GLU A 503 -3.82 15.13 -0.42
C GLU A 503 -3.78 14.15 -1.61
N SER A 504 -4.27 14.58 -2.78
CA SER A 504 -4.24 13.94 -4.12
C SER A 504 -3.07 12.94 -4.38
N PRO A 505 -3.26 11.86 -5.18
CA PRO A 505 -2.64 10.54 -5.00
C PRO A 505 -1.18 10.50 -5.47
N ASP A 506 -0.27 11.08 -4.70
CA ASP A 506 1.13 10.70 -4.80
C ASP A 506 1.31 9.34 -4.11
N ASN A 507 0.93 8.27 -4.82
CA ASN A 507 0.93 6.87 -4.36
C ASN A 507 2.25 6.46 -3.70
N LYS A 508 3.35 7.19 -3.98
CA LYS A 508 4.67 6.90 -3.46
C LYS A 508 4.83 7.26 -1.97
N ALA A 509 4.33 8.42 -1.53
CA ALA A 509 4.46 8.83 -0.13
C ALA A 509 3.59 7.96 0.80
N LEU A 510 2.36 7.67 0.35
CA LEU A 510 1.48 6.74 1.05
C LEU A 510 2.04 5.30 1.05
N ALA A 511 2.61 4.83 -0.07
CA ALA A 511 3.26 3.52 -0.12
C ALA A 511 4.51 3.45 0.78
N GLU A 512 5.32 4.51 0.84
CA GLU A 512 6.47 4.60 1.75
C GLU A 512 6.03 4.61 3.22
N PHE A 513 4.95 5.31 3.56
CA PHE A 513 4.36 5.28 4.89
C PHE A 513 3.81 3.89 5.23
N LYS A 514 3.01 3.28 4.34
CA LYS A 514 2.49 1.91 4.50
C LYS A 514 3.62 0.89 4.68
N ASN A 515 4.74 1.04 3.97
CA ASN A 515 5.92 0.21 4.15
C ASN A 515 6.61 0.43 5.50
N LYS A 516 6.72 1.68 5.98
CA LYS A 516 7.23 1.97 7.35
C LYS A 516 6.34 1.34 8.42
N VAL A 517 5.02 1.37 8.23
CA VAL A 517 4.06 0.71 9.12
C VAL A 517 4.22 -0.81 9.05
N GLU A 518 4.38 -1.41 7.86
CA GLU A 518 4.64 -2.85 7.67
C GLU A 518 5.93 -3.30 8.37
N VAL A 519 7.00 -2.49 8.30
CA VAL A 519 8.27 -2.77 9.00
C VAL A 519 8.10 -2.74 10.52
N ARG A 520 7.31 -1.79 11.06
CA ARG A 520 7.11 -1.64 12.51
C ARG A 520 6.07 -2.62 13.06
N PHE A 521 5.06 -2.95 12.26
CA PHE A 521 3.95 -3.84 12.60
C PHE A 521 3.79 -4.93 11.53
N PRO A 522 4.72 -5.90 11.46
CA PRO A 522 4.75 -6.91 10.40
C PRO A 522 3.56 -7.88 10.43
N HIS A 523 2.79 -7.92 11.52
CA HIS A 523 1.59 -8.74 11.65
C HIS A 523 0.29 -7.95 11.43
N LEU A 524 0.38 -6.64 11.14
CA LEU A 524 -0.82 -5.82 10.95
C LEU A 524 -1.50 -6.19 9.64
N VAL A 525 -2.68 -6.78 9.75
CA VAL A 525 -3.59 -7.08 8.64
C VAL A 525 -4.92 -6.48 9.03
N LEU A 526 -5.49 -5.67 8.15
CA LEU A 526 -6.79 -5.02 8.36
C LEU A 526 -7.77 -5.53 7.32
N SER A 527 -9.00 -5.81 7.72
CA SER A 527 -10.09 -6.13 6.80
C SER A 527 -11.34 -5.30 7.11
N GLU A 528 -12.02 -4.84 6.07
CA GLU A 528 -13.31 -4.18 6.22
C GLU A 528 -14.35 -5.17 6.76
N GLY A 529 -14.34 -6.40 6.22
CA GLY A 529 -15.32 -7.42 6.58
C GLY A 529 -14.75 -8.83 6.60
N VAL A 530 -15.29 -9.64 7.52
CA VAL A 530 -15.08 -11.09 7.57
C VAL A 530 -16.44 -11.77 7.55
N THR A 531 -16.63 -12.71 6.62
CA THR A 531 -17.86 -13.50 6.49
C THR A 531 -17.55 -14.98 6.63
N LEU A 532 -18.30 -15.69 7.49
CA LEU A 532 -18.25 -17.15 7.58
C LEU A 532 -19.10 -17.78 6.48
N THR A 533 -18.45 -18.36 5.48
CA THR A 533 -19.08 -18.94 4.30
C THR A 533 -19.30 -20.45 4.41
N GLY A 534 -18.70 -21.09 5.40
CA GLY A 534 -18.90 -22.51 5.68
C GLY A 534 -18.19 -22.96 6.94
N GLY A 535 -18.42 -24.20 7.32
CA GLY A 535 -17.80 -24.82 8.48
C GLY A 535 -18.40 -26.19 8.78
N ALA A 536 -17.81 -26.88 9.74
CA ALA A 536 -18.34 -28.15 10.23
C ALA A 536 -18.03 -28.28 11.71
N ASN A 537 -18.97 -28.83 12.48
CA ASN A 537 -18.78 -29.18 13.88
C ASN A 537 -19.02 -30.68 14.05
N GLN A 538 -18.03 -31.48 13.68
CA GLN A 538 -18.05 -32.93 13.85
C GLN A 538 -17.12 -33.33 15.00
N LYS A 539 -17.36 -34.51 15.60
CA LYS A 539 -16.60 -35.00 16.77
C LYS A 539 -15.08 -34.99 16.55
N ASP A 540 -14.63 -35.35 15.34
CA ASP A 540 -13.21 -35.47 15.00
C ASP A 540 -12.69 -34.35 14.07
N LEU A 541 -13.57 -33.47 13.61
CA LEU A 541 -13.24 -32.37 12.71
C LEU A 541 -14.12 -31.16 13.01
N GLN A 542 -13.51 -30.10 13.50
CA GLN A 542 -14.12 -28.78 13.48
C GLN A 542 -13.47 -27.95 12.38
N ARG A 543 -14.26 -27.19 11.64
CA ARG A 543 -13.79 -26.39 10.50
C ARG A 543 -14.49 -25.06 10.49
N LEU A 544 -13.72 -24.01 10.21
CA LEU A 544 -14.18 -22.65 9.99
C LEU A 544 -13.68 -22.18 8.64
N ILE A 545 -14.58 -21.77 7.74
CA ILE A 545 -14.24 -21.16 6.45
C ILE A 545 -14.58 -19.68 6.53
N ALA A 546 -13.55 -18.85 6.51
CA ALA A 546 -13.67 -17.40 6.61
C ALA A 546 -13.28 -16.75 5.29
N ARG A 547 -14.14 -15.88 4.78
CA ARG A 547 -13.87 -15.02 3.64
C ARG A 547 -13.63 -13.60 4.16
N PHE A 548 -12.47 -13.05 3.86
CA PHE A 548 -12.13 -11.67 4.16
C PHE A 548 -12.42 -10.80 2.93
N THR A 549 -12.82 -9.56 3.15
CA THR A 549 -13.09 -8.55 2.10
C THR A 549 -12.34 -7.27 2.40
N GLN A 550 -11.83 -6.63 1.34
CA GLN A 550 -11.03 -5.40 1.40
C GLN A 550 -9.90 -5.51 2.43
N VAL A 551 -8.97 -6.43 2.16
CA VAL A 551 -7.86 -6.72 3.07
C VAL A 551 -6.65 -5.88 2.71
N GLU A 552 -6.05 -5.23 3.70
CA GLU A 552 -4.81 -4.47 3.58
C GLU A 552 -3.70 -5.07 4.46
N HIS A 553 -2.50 -5.12 3.90
CA HIS A 553 -1.28 -5.44 4.63
C HIS A 553 -0.10 -4.70 4.00
N GLY A 554 0.40 -3.66 4.68
CA GLY A 554 1.43 -2.78 4.14
C GLY A 554 1.01 -2.21 2.79
N SER A 555 1.82 -2.42 1.75
CA SER A 555 1.49 -1.99 0.38
C SER A 555 0.55 -2.94 -0.38
N LYS A 556 0.25 -4.12 0.16
CA LYS A 556 -0.58 -5.13 -0.51
C LYS A 556 -2.05 -4.93 -0.17
N HIS A 557 -2.89 -5.15 -1.18
CA HIS A 557 -4.34 -5.06 -1.08
C HIS A 557 -5.00 -6.25 -1.78
N TRP A 558 -6.05 -6.80 -1.18
CA TRP A 558 -6.87 -7.86 -1.77
C TRP A 558 -8.36 -7.54 -1.63
N ASN A 559 -9.09 -7.54 -2.75
CA ASN A 559 -10.54 -7.36 -2.74
C ASN A 559 -11.24 -8.42 -1.87
N ALA A 560 -10.83 -9.69 -2.00
CA ALA A 560 -11.28 -10.77 -1.14
C ALA A 560 -10.41 -12.02 -1.30
N PHE A 561 -10.26 -12.78 -0.21
CA PHE A 561 -9.76 -14.16 -0.25
C PHE A 561 -10.41 -14.99 0.85
N SER A 562 -10.22 -16.32 0.81
CA SER A 562 -10.77 -17.22 1.82
C SER A 562 -9.69 -18.09 2.42
N ILE A 563 -9.80 -18.31 3.73
CA ILE A 563 -8.97 -19.26 4.46
C ILE A 563 -9.88 -20.30 5.10
N ILE A 564 -9.32 -21.49 5.31
CA ILE A 564 -9.97 -22.55 6.05
C ILE A 564 -9.11 -22.82 7.28
N VAL A 565 -9.69 -22.74 8.47
CA VAL A 565 -9.03 -23.16 9.70
C VAL A 565 -9.68 -24.45 10.15
N ASN A 566 -8.87 -25.48 10.43
CA ASN A 566 -9.36 -26.76 10.91
C ASN A 566 -8.84 -27.05 12.31
N ASP A 567 -9.64 -27.76 13.08
CA ASP A 567 -9.24 -28.51 14.26
C ASP A 567 -9.53 -29.99 14.00
N ARG A 568 -8.44 -30.76 13.87
CA ARG A 568 -8.47 -32.21 13.65
C ARG A 568 -8.01 -32.91 14.93
N LYS A 569 -8.96 -33.27 15.80
CA LYS A 569 -8.69 -33.93 17.08
C LYS A 569 -7.72 -33.15 18.01
N GLY A 570 -7.90 -31.84 18.10
CA GLY A 570 -7.08 -30.93 18.91
C GLY A 570 -5.87 -30.34 18.20
N VAL A 571 -5.62 -30.73 16.95
CA VAL A 571 -4.51 -30.23 16.12
C VAL A 571 -5.05 -29.17 15.16
N LEU A 572 -4.55 -27.94 15.30
CA LEU A 572 -4.98 -26.81 14.48
C LEU A 572 -4.13 -26.69 13.21
N ASP A 573 -4.80 -26.41 12.10
CA ASP A 573 -4.14 -26.18 10.82
C ASP A 573 -4.88 -25.11 10.00
N ILE A 574 -4.15 -24.48 9.09
CA ILE A 574 -4.66 -23.51 8.11
C ILE A 574 -4.55 -24.17 6.74
N GLU A 575 -5.68 -24.33 6.08
CA GLU A 575 -5.78 -24.83 4.72
C GLU A 575 -6.03 -23.66 3.76
N LEU A 576 -5.12 -23.49 2.80
CA LEU A 576 -5.23 -22.52 1.71
C LEU A 576 -5.28 -23.27 0.37
N HIS A 577 -6.29 -22.98 -0.45
CA HIS A 577 -6.42 -23.60 -1.77
C HIS A 577 -5.49 -22.96 -2.78
N ALA A 578 -5.01 -23.76 -3.74
CA ALA A 578 -4.14 -23.28 -4.80
C ALA A 578 -4.80 -22.14 -5.61
N PRO A 579 -4.00 -21.14 -6.04
CA PRO A 579 -4.49 -20.04 -6.87
C PRO A 579 -5.11 -20.55 -8.17
N ASP A 580 -6.19 -19.90 -8.60
CA ASP A 580 -6.94 -20.21 -9.81
C ASP A 580 -7.66 -18.94 -10.29
N LYS A 581 -8.21 -18.93 -11.51
CA LYS A 581 -8.94 -17.78 -12.09
C LYS A 581 -10.04 -17.22 -11.17
N LYS A 582 -10.57 -18.04 -10.26
CA LYS A 582 -11.62 -17.68 -9.30
C LYS A 582 -11.17 -17.67 -7.83
N ARG A 583 -9.91 -18.02 -7.54
CA ARG A 583 -9.37 -18.14 -6.17
C ARG A 583 -8.13 -17.29 -6.00
N VAL A 584 -8.25 -16.28 -5.15
CA VAL A 584 -7.14 -15.42 -4.73
C VAL A 584 -6.35 -16.13 -3.65
N TYR A 585 -5.03 -16.22 -3.84
CA TYR A 585 -4.11 -16.78 -2.86
C TYR A 585 -3.31 -15.63 -2.21
N PRO A 586 -3.35 -15.47 -0.88
CA PRO A 586 -2.83 -14.26 -0.22
C PRO A 586 -1.30 -14.27 -0.05
N LEU A 587 -0.67 -15.44 -0.02
CA LEU A 587 0.78 -15.55 0.22
C LEU A 587 1.56 -15.47 -1.11
N SER A 588 2.79 -14.97 -1.07
CA SER A 588 3.65 -14.89 -2.26
C SER A 588 4.11 -16.25 -2.77
N LYS A 589 4.19 -17.26 -1.90
CA LYS A 589 4.59 -18.63 -2.25
C LYS A 589 3.50 -19.65 -1.92
N PHE A 590 3.13 -20.47 -2.91
CA PHE A 590 2.27 -21.63 -2.71
C PHE A 590 3.11 -22.87 -2.38
N VAL A 591 2.82 -23.53 -1.26
CA VAL A 591 3.50 -24.76 -0.82
C VAL A 591 2.52 -25.91 -0.87
N LYS A 592 2.59 -26.75 -1.90
CA LYS A 592 1.67 -27.88 -2.05
C LYS A 592 1.95 -28.94 -0.99
N THR A 593 0.97 -29.20 -0.11
CA THR A 593 1.04 -30.28 0.88
C THR A 593 0.06 -31.41 0.59
N GLY A 594 -0.93 -31.18 -0.27
CA GLY A 594 -1.90 -32.17 -0.68
C GLY A 594 -2.79 -31.73 -1.85
N SER A 595 -3.69 -32.64 -2.23
CA SER A 595 -4.68 -32.42 -3.28
C SER A 595 -6.01 -33.04 -2.83
N ASN A 596 -7.12 -32.35 -3.10
CA ASN A 596 -8.47 -32.90 -2.95
C ASN A 596 -9.12 -33.04 -4.34
N LYS A 597 -10.40 -33.46 -4.40
CA LYS A 597 -11.12 -33.64 -5.68
C LYS A 597 -11.34 -32.33 -6.46
N VAL A 598 -11.10 -31.18 -5.84
CA VAL A 598 -11.42 -29.85 -6.36
C VAL A 598 -10.14 -29.07 -6.71
N CYS A 599 -9.11 -29.12 -5.87
CA CYS A 599 -7.86 -28.40 -6.07
C CYS A 599 -6.69 -28.95 -5.23
N ASP A 600 -5.49 -28.51 -5.57
CA ASP A 600 -4.32 -28.58 -4.70
C ASP A 600 -4.49 -27.63 -3.50
N PHE A 601 -3.87 -27.94 -2.38
CA PHE A 601 -3.91 -27.09 -1.18
C PHE A 601 -2.59 -27.10 -0.40
N SER A 602 -2.40 -26.03 0.37
CA SER A 602 -1.37 -25.88 1.39
C SER A 602 -2.01 -26.10 2.76
N LEU A 603 -1.42 -26.98 3.57
CA LEU A 603 -1.82 -27.28 4.94
C LEU A 603 -0.69 -26.81 5.86
N LEU A 604 -0.89 -25.67 6.49
CA LEU A 604 0.09 -24.96 7.30
C LEU A 604 -0.27 -25.17 8.77
N SER A 605 0.61 -25.78 9.54
CA SER A 605 0.33 -26.08 10.95
C SER A 605 1.61 -26.00 11.79
N PRO A 606 1.61 -25.24 12.89
CA PRO A 606 2.74 -25.21 13.81
C PRO A 606 2.80 -26.45 14.71
N PHE A 607 1.81 -27.35 14.65
CA PHE A 607 1.65 -28.47 15.58
C PHE A 607 2.06 -29.83 14.99
N THR A 608 2.32 -29.91 13.68
CA THR A 608 2.72 -31.14 12.99
C THR A 608 4.04 -30.97 12.26
N ASP A 609 4.85 -32.02 12.15
CA ASP A 609 6.17 -31.92 11.49
C ASP A 609 6.04 -31.57 10.00
N ALA A 610 5.04 -32.14 9.32
CA ALA A 610 4.73 -31.80 7.93
C ALA A 610 4.29 -30.33 7.78
N GLY A 611 3.45 -29.84 8.70
CA GLY A 611 3.01 -28.44 8.71
C GLY A 611 4.14 -27.47 9.02
N LYS A 612 5.03 -27.80 9.96
CA LYS A 612 6.23 -27.00 10.29
C LYS A 612 7.18 -26.92 9.10
N LYS A 613 7.38 -28.03 8.38
CA LYS A 613 8.20 -28.07 7.16
C LYS A 613 7.59 -27.17 6.07
N ALA A 614 6.28 -27.24 5.87
CA ALA A 614 5.59 -26.39 4.91
C ALA A 614 5.66 -24.89 5.29
N LEU A 615 5.54 -24.57 6.58
CA LEU A 615 5.73 -23.20 7.09
C LEU A 615 7.16 -22.70 6.85
N ALA A 616 8.18 -23.53 7.09
CA ALA A 616 9.58 -23.16 6.88
C ALA A 616 9.93 -22.91 5.40
N GLU A 617 9.13 -23.43 4.47
CA GLU A 617 9.30 -23.14 3.04
C GLU A 617 8.77 -21.76 2.65
N LEU A 618 7.93 -21.11 3.47
CA LEU A 618 7.40 -19.77 3.22
C LEU A 618 8.45 -18.69 3.54
N PRO A 619 8.53 -17.61 2.74
CA PRO A 619 9.28 -16.40 3.10
C PRO A 619 8.84 -15.82 4.45
N ALA A 620 9.73 -15.13 5.16
CA ALA A 620 9.42 -14.51 6.45
C ALA A 620 8.21 -13.56 6.36
N THR A 621 8.11 -12.79 5.28
CA THR A 621 6.97 -11.90 5.00
C THR A 621 5.65 -12.65 4.87
N ASP A 622 5.63 -13.84 4.27
CA ASP A 622 4.43 -14.68 4.17
C ASP A 622 4.07 -15.32 5.52
N GLN A 623 5.06 -15.67 6.33
CA GLN A 623 4.83 -16.18 7.69
C GLN A 623 4.22 -15.09 8.59
N PHE A 624 4.70 -13.85 8.49
CA PHE A 624 4.15 -12.71 9.23
C PHE A 624 2.73 -12.34 8.77
N LEU A 625 2.48 -12.34 7.46
CA LEU A 625 1.14 -12.15 6.89
C LEU A 625 0.18 -13.25 7.35
N LEU A 626 0.61 -14.51 7.38
CA LEU A 626 -0.21 -15.63 7.86
C LEU A 626 -0.61 -15.45 9.32
N ILE A 627 0.31 -15.01 10.18
CA ILE A 627 0.01 -14.66 11.58
C ILE A 627 -1.04 -13.56 11.62
N GLY A 628 -0.83 -12.46 10.89
CA GLY A 628 -1.74 -11.32 10.87
C GLY A 628 -3.15 -11.69 10.40
N ILE A 629 -3.28 -12.55 9.39
CA ILE A 629 -4.59 -13.05 8.91
C ILE A 629 -5.33 -13.82 10.02
N VAL A 630 -4.63 -14.64 10.79
CA VAL A 630 -5.22 -15.39 11.92
C VAL A 630 -5.62 -14.46 13.05
N GLU A 631 -4.80 -13.44 13.34
CA GLU A 631 -5.08 -12.45 14.38
C GLU A 631 -6.24 -11.53 14.03
N GLU A 632 -6.39 -11.16 12.76
CA GLU A 632 -7.53 -10.40 12.28
C GLU A 632 -8.83 -11.21 12.41
N LEU A 633 -8.81 -12.50 12.03
CA LEU A 633 -9.97 -13.38 12.25
C LEU A 633 -10.32 -13.53 13.73
N HIS A 634 -9.31 -13.73 14.58
CA HIS A 634 -9.47 -13.81 16.03
C HIS A 634 -10.14 -12.54 16.57
N SER A 635 -9.63 -11.36 16.19
CA SER A 635 -10.11 -10.06 16.67
C SER A 635 -11.56 -9.81 16.23
N LYS A 636 -11.88 -10.06 14.95
CA LYS A 636 -13.26 -9.92 14.44
C LYS A 636 -14.22 -10.88 15.15
N LEU A 637 -13.80 -12.13 15.41
CA LEU A 637 -14.63 -13.07 16.18
C LEU A 637 -14.86 -12.61 17.61
N GLN A 638 -13.81 -12.12 18.29
CA GLN A 638 -13.90 -11.63 19.67
C GLN A 638 -14.82 -10.41 19.80
N GLN A 639 -14.81 -9.52 18.80
CA GLN A 639 -15.63 -8.31 18.76
C GLN A 639 -17.05 -8.54 18.20
N ASN A 640 -17.44 -9.79 17.89
CA ASN A 640 -18.67 -10.12 17.16
C ASN A 640 -18.79 -9.41 15.78
N GLY A 641 -17.68 -8.98 15.19
CA GLY A 641 -17.61 -8.28 13.90
C GLY A 641 -17.62 -9.18 12.67
N VAL A 642 -18.10 -10.43 12.80
CA VAL A 642 -18.12 -11.42 11.71
C VAL A 642 -19.54 -11.65 11.22
N GLN A 643 -19.74 -11.52 9.91
CA GLN A 643 -21.00 -11.83 9.25
C GLN A 643 -21.15 -13.34 9.04
N ARG A 644 -22.38 -13.85 9.08
CA ARG A 644 -22.70 -15.26 8.84
C ARG A 644 -23.62 -15.43 7.66
N THR A 645 -23.38 -16.49 6.89
CA THR A 645 -24.29 -16.93 5.82
C THR A 645 -25.31 -17.91 6.39
N GLU A 646 -26.38 -18.20 5.65
CA GLU A 646 -27.37 -19.22 6.06
C GLU A 646 -26.71 -20.57 6.35
N ALA A 647 -25.67 -20.93 5.59
CA ALA A 647 -24.90 -22.16 5.76
C ALA A 647 -24.11 -22.22 7.08
N THR A 648 -23.88 -21.09 7.75
CA THR A 648 -23.12 -21.01 9.02
C THR A 648 -23.96 -20.55 10.20
N ALA A 649 -25.29 -20.46 10.04
CA ALA A 649 -26.21 -20.07 11.11
C ALA A 649 -26.09 -20.97 12.35
N ASN A 650 -25.96 -22.28 12.14
CA ASN A 650 -25.85 -23.30 13.21
C ASN A 650 -24.40 -23.65 13.60
N LEU A 651 -23.41 -22.94 13.05
CA LEU A 651 -22.01 -23.18 13.39
C LEU A 651 -21.72 -22.57 14.77
N ASP A 652 -21.30 -23.42 15.71
CA ASP A 652 -20.74 -22.98 16.99
C ASP A 652 -19.35 -22.37 16.76
N ILE A 653 -19.24 -21.07 17.03
CA ILE A 653 -18.01 -20.29 16.87
C ILE A 653 -17.33 -19.98 18.20
N THR A 654 -17.99 -20.21 19.33
CA THR A 654 -17.48 -19.88 20.67
C THR A 654 -16.10 -20.47 20.94
N PRO A 655 -15.81 -21.75 20.62
CA PRO A 655 -14.49 -22.31 20.88
C PRO A 655 -13.39 -21.79 19.93
N TRP A 656 -13.73 -21.07 18.86
CA TRP A 656 -12.75 -20.62 17.86
C TRP A 656 -11.91 -19.44 18.33
N VAL A 657 -12.38 -18.62 19.28
CA VAL A 657 -11.59 -17.52 19.84
C VAL A 657 -10.32 -18.06 20.50
N GLU A 658 -10.45 -18.99 21.45
CA GLU A 658 -9.28 -19.60 22.12
C GLU A 658 -8.40 -20.40 21.15
N LYS A 659 -9.00 -21.09 20.17
CA LYS A 659 -8.25 -21.88 19.17
C LYS A 659 -7.39 -20.98 18.28
N LEU A 660 -7.93 -19.88 17.79
CA LEU A 660 -7.19 -18.95 16.94
C LEU A 660 -6.07 -18.25 17.72
N LEU A 661 -6.31 -17.89 18.99
CA LEU A 661 -5.26 -17.35 19.87
C LEU A 661 -4.12 -18.36 20.08
N LYS A 662 -4.46 -19.63 20.30
CA LYS A 662 -3.47 -20.72 20.43
C LYS A 662 -2.68 -20.89 19.12
N LEU A 663 -3.35 -20.83 17.99
CA LEU A 663 -2.73 -20.98 16.66
C LEU A 663 -1.79 -19.81 16.35
N SER A 664 -2.22 -18.56 16.54
CA SER A 664 -1.39 -17.37 16.29
C SER A 664 -0.15 -17.36 17.19
N SER A 665 -0.31 -17.68 18.47
CA SER A 665 0.79 -17.78 19.42
C SER A 665 1.83 -18.84 19.00
N ALA A 666 1.38 -20.01 18.55
CA ALA A 666 2.27 -21.07 18.09
C ALA A 666 2.99 -20.72 16.77
N LEU A 667 2.31 -20.03 15.84
CA LEU A 667 2.93 -19.52 14.61
C LEU A 667 4.01 -18.47 14.90
N LYS A 668 3.77 -17.56 15.86
CA LYS A 668 4.76 -16.55 16.29
C LYS A 668 6.04 -17.18 16.85
N GLN A 669 5.92 -18.27 17.61
CA GLN A 669 7.07 -18.98 18.18
C GLN A 669 7.95 -19.66 17.11
N LEU A 670 7.37 -20.07 15.99
CA LEU A 670 8.08 -20.74 14.89
C LEU A 670 8.61 -19.78 13.83
N SER A 671 8.11 -18.54 13.80
CA SER A 671 8.55 -17.56 12.82
C SER A 671 10.04 -17.26 13.02
N PRO A 672 10.81 -17.04 11.94
CA PRO A 672 12.20 -16.64 12.06
C PRO A 672 12.24 -15.37 12.91
N LYS A 673 12.90 -15.44 14.07
CA LYS A 673 13.25 -14.24 14.83
C LYS A 673 14.04 -13.37 13.86
N GLU A 674 13.53 -12.18 13.53
CA GLU A 674 14.29 -11.25 12.71
C GLU A 674 15.66 -11.13 13.35
N ALA A 675 16.70 -11.55 12.62
CA ALA A 675 18.05 -11.24 13.04
C ALA A 675 18.11 -9.71 13.09
N PRO A 676 18.45 -9.10 14.24
CA PRO A 676 18.51 -7.65 14.34
C PRO A 676 19.38 -7.14 13.19
N LYS A 677 18.79 -6.29 12.32
CA LYS A 677 19.51 -5.69 11.21
C LYS A 677 20.65 -4.90 11.82
N SER A 678 21.89 -5.33 11.55
CA SER A 678 23.08 -4.76 12.19
C SER A 678 23.09 -3.23 12.10
N LEU A 679 23.35 -2.59 13.22
CA LEU A 679 23.50 -1.15 13.31
C LEU A 679 24.65 -0.70 12.41
N THR A 680 24.35 0.18 11.46
CA THR A 680 25.33 0.74 10.52
C THR A 680 25.22 2.26 10.48
N PHE A 681 26.35 2.93 10.23
CA PHE A 681 26.39 4.38 10.02
C PHE A 681 27.53 4.73 9.06
N LYS A 682 27.43 5.91 8.45
CA LYS A 682 28.41 6.37 7.44
C LYS A 682 29.61 7.05 8.09
N LYS A 683 29.38 7.93 9.07
CA LYS A 683 30.41 8.82 9.59
C LYS A 683 30.14 9.21 11.05
N LEU A 684 31.21 9.40 11.81
CA LEU A 684 31.19 10.04 13.12
C LEU A 684 31.80 11.42 13.02
N SER A 685 31.10 12.44 13.52
CA SER A 685 31.63 13.79 13.62
C SER A 685 31.47 14.34 15.04
N LEU A 686 32.53 15.00 15.54
CA LEU A 686 32.50 15.69 16.81
C LEU A 686 31.86 17.06 16.60
N LYS A 687 30.71 17.30 17.23
CA LYS A 687 30.03 18.60 17.19
C LYS A 687 30.53 19.54 18.27
N GLN A 688 30.84 19.00 19.45
CA GLN A 688 31.27 19.80 20.59
C GLN A 688 32.14 18.97 21.54
N ASN A 689 33.15 19.62 22.13
CA ASN A 689 33.85 19.12 23.32
C ASN A 689 33.65 20.13 24.47
N MET A 690 33.15 19.67 25.61
CA MET A 690 32.96 20.49 26.82
C MET A 690 33.87 19.97 27.93
N VAL A 691 34.82 20.80 28.36
CA VAL A 691 35.80 20.43 29.39
C VAL A 691 35.52 21.23 30.65
N GLY A 692 35.30 20.53 31.77
CA GLY A 692 35.25 21.09 33.12
C GLY A 692 36.42 20.61 33.99
N ALA A 693 36.46 21.06 35.25
CA ALA A 693 37.57 20.75 36.16
C ALA A 693 37.73 19.25 36.45
N ALA A 694 36.63 18.50 36.49
CA ALA A 694 36.61 17.05 36.79
C ALA A 694 35.76 16.23 35.82
N ASN A 695 35.24 16.84 34.75
CA ASN A 695 34.39 16.16 33.77
C ASN A 695 34.74 16.62 32.35
N GLU A 696 34.65 15.74 31.36
CA GLU A 696 34.71 16.08 29.94
C GLU A 696 33.50 15.47 29.22
N HIS A 697 32.92 16.16 28.24
CA HIS A 697 31.79 15.66 27.46
C HIS A 697 32.01 15.84 25.96
N LEU A 698 31.84 14.76 25.20
CA LEU A 698 31.84 14.76 23.75
C LEU A 698 30.42 14.70 23.23
N LEU A 699 30.02 15.67 22.40
CA LEU A 699 28.80 15.59 21.60
C LEU A 699 29.16 15.01 20.23
N ILE A 700 28.79 13.75 20.01
CA ILE A 700 29.08 13.01 18.78
C ILE A 700 27.81 12.93 17.94
N CYS A 701 27.93 13.31 16.67
CA CYS A 701 26.91 13.11 15.66
C CYS A 701 27.23 11.84 14.88
N VAL A 702 26.30 10.90 14.87
CA VAL A 702 26.33 9.69 14.04
C VAL A 702 25.52 9.97 12.78
N GLU A 703 26.20 10.08 11.64
CA GLU A 703 25.58 10.45 10.37
C GLU A 703 25.10 9.21 9.60
N ASN A 704 23.86 9.27 9.12
CA ASN A 704 23.16 8.17 8.42
C ASN A 704 23.13 6.87 9.23
N LEU A 705 22.69 6.95 10.49
CA LEU A 705 22.49 5.79 11.34
C LEU A 705 21.28 4.99 10.85
N LEU A 706 21.50 3.71 10.61
CA LEU A 706 20.48 2.74 10.20
C LEU A 706 20.38 1.66 11.28
N VAL A 707 19.20 1.50 11.87
CA VAL A 707 18.94 0.45 12.85
C VAL A 707 17.52 -0.06 12.72
N ASN A 708 17.32 -1.38 12.67
CA ASN A 708 15.99 -2.02 12.59
C ASN A 708 15.04 -1.42 11.53
N GLY A 709 15.58 -0.98 10.39
CA GLY A 709 14.79 -0.34 9.31
C GLY A 709 14.52 1.16 9.48
N SER A 710 14.82 1.73 10.65
CA SER A 710 14.79 3.17 10.89
C SER A 710 16.07 3.83 10.39
N SER A 711 15.91 4.98 9.72
CA SER A 711 17.03 5.80 9.23
C SER A 711 17.05 7.15 9.93
N TYR A 712 18.18 7.48 10.54
CA TYR A 712 18.44 8.77 11.15
C TYR A 712 19.52 9.49 10.34
N PRO A 713 19.19 10.57 9.63
CA PRO A 713 20.18 11.36 8.88
C PRO A 713 21.31 11.88 9.78
N ALA A 714 20.96 12.28 10.99
CA ALA A 714 21.90 12.67 12.04
C ALA A 714 21.35 12.25 13.42
N PHE A 715 22.13 11.49 14.17
CA PHE A 715 21.81 11.06 15.52
C PHE A 715 22.84 11.61 16.50
N ASP A 716 22.42 12.53 17.37
CA ASP A 716 23.30 13.19 18.32
C ASP A 716 23.27 12.46 19.67
N ILE A 717 24.44 12.05 20.14
CA ILE A 717 24.63 11.48 21.48
C ILE A 717 25.73 12.23 22.22
N LYS A 718 25.47 12.60 23.47
CA LYS A 718 26.49 13.17 24.34
C LYS A 718 27.04 12.09 25.26
N ILE A 719 28.36 11.94 25.24
CA ILE A 719 29.10 10.99 26.06
C ILE A 719 29.96 11.77 27.04
N GLY A 720 29.78 11.53 28.33
CA GLY A 720 30.51 12.19 29.39
C GLY A 720 31.45 11.27 30.15
N ALA A 721 32.66 11.75 30.42
CA ALA A 721 33.60 11.19 31.37
C ALA A 721 33.52 12.02 32.66
N LYS A 722 33.07 11.41 33.77
CA LYS A 722 32.88 12.09 35.06
C LYS A 722 33.97 11.74 36.08
N GLN A 723 34.22 12.60 37.06
CA GLN A 723 35.18 12.35 38.15
C GLN A 723 36.64 12.10 37.69
N ILE A 724 37.09 12.81 36.66
CA ILE A 724 38.50 12.82 36.24
C ILE A 724 39.33 13.42 37.37
N LYS A 725 40.24 12.62 37.96
CA LYS A 725 41.13 13.03 39.07
C LYS A 725 42.59 12.73 38.71
N ASP A 726 43.50 13.59 39.17
CA ASP A 726 44.96 13.34 39.19
C ASP A 726 45.57 12.90 37.84
N LYS A 727 45.09 13.48 36.73
CA LYS A 727 45.52 13.17 35.35
C LYS A 727 45.22 11.73 34.89
N ALA A 728 44.50 10.94 35.66
CA ALA A 728 43.99 9.63 35.24
C ALA A 728 42.60 9.79 34.61
N PHE A 729 42.38 9.13 33.47
CA PHE A 729 41.06 9.10 32.84
C PHE A 729 40.13 8.18 33.62
N THR A 730 38.87 8.56 33.70
CA THR A 730 37.85 7.90 34.52
C THR A 730 37.24 6.67 33.84
N GLU A 731 36.67 5.77 34.63
CA GLU A 731 35.74 4.72 34.20
C GLU A 731 34.27 5.11 34.45
N TYR A 732 34.02 6.29 35.04
CA TYR A 732 32.68 6.80 35.27
C TYR A 732 32.15 7.46 34.00
N GLY A 733 31.37 6.69 33.25
CA GLY A 733 30.71 7.16 32.03
C GLY A 733 29.37 7.80 32.30
N SER A 734 28.89 8.60 31.35
CA SER A 734 27.51 9.05 31.28
C SER A 734 27.07 9.19 29.84
N LEU A 735 25.81 8.85 29.58
CA LEU A 735 25.16 9.03 28.28
C LEU A 735 24.03 10.03 28.44
N GLU A 736 23.95 10.98 27.53
CA GLU A 736 22.84 11.92 27.45
C GLU A 736 22.23 11.85 26.04
N PHE A 737 20.96 11.44 26.00
CA PHE A 737 20.13 11.47 24.81
C PHE A 737 19.21 12.69 24.87
N ARG A 738 18.93 13.27 23.70
CA ARG A 738 18.04 14.41 23.52
C ARG A 738 17.13 14.20 22.33
N GLU A 739 16.02 14.91 22.32
CA GLU A 739 15.14 15.00 21.17
C GLU A 739 15.95 15.42 19.94
N LEU A 740 15.79 14.69 18.84
CA LEU A 740 16.56 14.93 17.61
C LEU A 740 16.05 16.19 16.90
N ALA A 741 16.87 16.77 16.01
CA ALA A 741 16.56 18.04 15.34
C ALA A 741 15.25 18.03 14.52
N ASN A 742 14.78 16.85 14.11
CA ASN A 742 13.51 16.63 13.42
C ASN A 742 12.33 16.36 14.38
N LYS A 743 12.49 16.64 15.69
CA LYS A 743 11.53 16.31 16.76
C LYS A 743 11.25 14.81 16.92
N GLN A 744 12.15 13.96 16.42
CA GLN A 744 12.03 12.52 16.59
C GLN A 744 12.62 12.10 17.94
N ALA A 745 11.93 11.16 18.58
CA ALA A 745 12.43 10.48 19.77
C ALA A 745 13.72 9.70 19.45
N PRO A 746 14.80 9.85 20.23
CA PRO A 746 16.04 9.10 20.04
C PRO A 746 15.96 7.63 20.50
N LEU A 747 14.97 7.28 21.34
CA LEU A 747 14.78 5.98 21.97
C LEU A 747 13.27 5.68 22.09
N ALA A 748 12.88 4.42 22.20
CA ALA A 748 11.48 4.03 22.36
C ALA A 748 10.92 4.29 23.77
N THR A 749 11.79 4.44 24.78
CA THR A 749 11.48 4.86 26.16
C THR A 749 11.33 6.39 26.28
N TRP A 750 11.34 7.11 25.16
CA TRP A 750 11.10 8.56 25.12
C TRP A 750 9.59 8.86 25.15
N PRO A 751 9.11 9.95 25.79
CA PRO A 751 9.86 11.03 26.42
C PRO A 751 10.38 10.70 27.83
N PRO A 752 11.58 11.16 28.21
CA PRO A 752 12.13 10.97 29.55
C PRO A 752 11.46 11.91 30.56
N ALA A 753 11.45 11.52 31.83
CA ALA A 753 10.90 12.33 32.92
C ALA A 753 11.65 13.66 33.15
N THR A 754 12.85 13.85 32.59
CA THR A 754 13.68 15.05 32.84
C THR A 754 13.74 16.00 31.65
N LYS A 755 13.54 17.30 31.92
CA LYS A 755 13.61 18.41 30.94
C LYS A 755 14.53 19.51 31.45
N ASP A 756 15.30 20.14 30.57
CA ASP A 756 16.01 21.38 30.85
C ASP A 756 15.71 22.47 29.80
N LYS A 757 16.43 23.60 29.86
CA LYS A 757 16.23 24.73 28.94
C LYS A 757 16.43 24.40 27.46
N TRP A 758 17.03 23.24 27.15
CA TRP A 758 17.26 22.75 25.79
C TRP A 758 16.33 21.57 25.43
N GLY A 759 15.25 21.36 26.18
CA GLY A 759 14.26 20.34 25.92
C GLY A 759 14.41 19.09 26.80
N LEU A 760 13.74 18.02 26.38
CA LEU A 760 13.76 16.74 27.07
C LEU A 760 15.15 16.11 26.98
N LYS A 761 15.60 15.50 28.09
CA LYS A 761 16.86 14.77 28.15
C LYS A 761 16.71 13.49 28.93
N LEU A 762 17.39 12.44 28.49
CA LEU A 762 17.58 11.22 29.28
C LEU A 762 19.07 11.15 29.61
N VAL A 763 19.41 11.01 30.89
CA VAL A 763 20.81 10.86 31.33
C VAL A 763 20.97 9.53 32.04
N LEU A 764 21.87 8.69 31.54
CA LEU A 764 22.26 7.43 32.15
C LEU A 764 23.68 7.56 32.70
N ASP A 765 23.81 7.44 34.03
CA ASP A 765 25.11 7.43 34.69
C ASP A 765 25.61 5.99 34.82
N LEU A 766 26.80 5.75 34.26
CA LEU A 766 27.37 4.42 34.04
C LEU A 766 28.76 4.32 34.70
N PRO A 767 28.85 4.33 36.04
CA PRO A 767 30.09 4.01 36.75
C PRO A 767 30.55 2.57 36.55
N ALA A 768 31.80 2.28 36.92
CA ALA A 768 32.36 0.94 36.91
C ALA A 768 31.51 -0.08 37.69
N LYS A 769 30.91 0.34 38.83
CA LYS A 769 29.93 -0.44 39.60
C LYS A 769 28.64 0.36 39.74
N LEU A 770 27.53 -0.20 39.25
CA LEU A 770 26.20 0.41 39.34
C LEU A 770 25.66 0.27 40.76
N ASN A 771 25.04 1.34 41.27
CA ASN A 771 24.17 1.25 42.44
C ASN A 771 22.73 0.88 42.02
N GLU A 772 21.86 0.63 43.00
CA GLU A 772 20.46 0.24 42.76
C GLU A 772 19.70 1.26 41.91
N GLN A 773 19.89 2.56 42.16
CA GLN A 773 19.24 3.61 41.38
C GLN A 773 19.67 3.62 39.90
N GLN A 774 20.96 3.43 39.63
CA GLN A 774 21.51 3.37 38.27
C GLN A 774 21.08 2.09 37.55
N GLN A 775 21.05 0.97 38.28
CA GLN A 775 20.54 -0.29 37.74
C GLN A 775 19.06 -0.18 37.39
N ASN A 776 18.26 0.46 38.25
CA ASN A 776 16.84 0.70 37.99
C ASN A 776 16.63 1.62 36.78
N ALA A 777 17.45 2.67 36.62
CA ALA A 777 17.40 3.55 35.45
C ALA A 777 17.73 2.82 34.13
N ILE A 778 18.60 1.81 34.16
CA ILE A 778 18.83 0.93 32.99
C ILE A 778 17.64 -0.02 32.82
N ASN A 779 17.17 -0.64 33.91
CA ASN A 779 16.09 -1.61 33.87
C ASN A 779 14.76 -1.02 33.37
N SER A 780 14.50 0.26 33.65
CA SER A 780 13.31 0.99 33.18
C SER A 780 13.29 1.25 31.68
N LEU A 781 14.41 1.05 30.97
CA LEU A 781 14.45 1.12 29.51
C LEU A 781 13.75 -0.10 28.91
N LYS A 782 13.05 0.10 27.78
CA LYS A 782 12.55 -1.01 26.96
C LYS A 782 13.72 -1.89 26.50
N GLU A 783 13.48 -3.20 26.36
CA GLU A 783 14.53 -4.15 25.92
C GLU A 783 15.15 -3.78 24.57
N GLU A 784 14.34 -3.23 23.66
CA GLU A 784 14.80 -2.72 22.36
C GLU A 784 15.79 -1.55 22.51
N ASP A 785 15.60 -0.68 23.49
CA ASP A 785 16.52 0.43 23.77
C ASP A 785 17.82 -0.06 24.41
N LYS A 786 17.74 -1.04 25.33
CA LYS A 786 18.94 -1.65 25.92
C LYS A 786 19.81 -2.27 24.84
N LEU A 787 19.21 -3.05 23.94
CA LEU A 787 19.89 -3.65 22.80
C LEU A 787 20.47 -2.59 21.86
N PHE A 788 19.69 -1.56 21.51
CA PHE A 788 20.14 -0.46 20.67
C PHE A 788 21.34 0.29 21.26
N ILE A 789 21.25 0.69 22.54
CA ILE A 789 22.32 1.43 23.23
C ILE A 789 23.58 0.57 23.28
N LYS A 790 23.47 -0.72 23.62
CA LYS A 790 24.59 -1.66 23.63
C LYS A 790 25.30 -1.74 22.27
N GLU A 791 24.52 -1.91 21.21
CA GLU A 791 25.06 -2.04 19.85
C GLU A 791 25.67 -0.71 19.38
N LEU A 792 25.00 0.41 19.66
CA LEU A 792 25.48 1.75 19.32
C LEU A 792 26.82 2.04 20.01
N LEU A 793 26.93 1.80 21.31
CA LEU A 793 28.18 2.01 22.05
C LEU A 793 29.30 1.09 21.56
N THR A 794 28.99 -0.17 21.27
CA THR A 794 29.97 -1.12 20.73
C THR A 794 30.53 -0.61 19.40
N LYS A 795 29.66 -0.22 18.45
CA LYS A 795 30.08 0.32 17.16
C LYS A 795 30.77 1.68 17.28
N LEU A 796 30.34 2.52 18.21
CA LEU A 796 30.99 3.80 18.50
C LEU A 796 32.41 3.58 19.01
N ALA A 797 32.62 2.67 19.97
CA ALA A 797 33.95 2.33 20.47
C ALA A 797 34.85 1.82 19.33
N ASP A 798 34.36 0.88 18.51
CA ASP A 798 35.10 0.30 17.39
C ASP A 798 35.53 1.36 16.36
N ARG A 799 34.66 2.34 16.07
CA ARG A 799 34.85 3.34 15.02
C ARG A 799 35.31 4.69 15.55
N LEU A 800 35.56 4.85 16.85
CA LEU A 800 35.89 6.15 17.44
C LEU A 800 37.16 6.75 16.84
N HIS A 801 38.12 5.91 16.43
CA HIS A 801 39.34 6.33 15.74
C HIS A 801 39.07 7.10 14.42
N THR A 802 37.90 6.91 13.81
CA THR A 802 37.45 7.60 12.58
C THR A 802 36.74 8.94 12.85
N LEU A 803 36.61 9.35 14.11
CA LEU A 803 35.90 10.57 14.51
C LEU A 803 36.47 11.81 13.82
N ASP A 804 35.67 12.42 12.94
CA ASP A 804 36.00 13.70 12.31
C ASP A 804 35.86 14.82 13.32
N ARG A 805 36.99 15.45 13.66
CA ARG A 805 37.05 16.46 14.72
C ARG A 805 36.83 17.89 14.22
N LYS A 806 36.78 18.15 12.90
CA LYS A 806 36.62 19.51 12.30
C LYS A 806 37.36 20.64 13.05
N LYS A 807 38.62 20.41 13.46
CA LYS A 807 39.50 21.31 14.24
C LYS A 807 39.18 21.47 15.75
N LEU A 808 38.21 20.75 16.30
CA LEU A 808 37.96 20.66 17.74
C LEU A 808 39.04 19.80 18.42
N LYS A 809 39.59 20.29 19.53
CA LYS A 809 40.55 19.54 20.34
C LYS A 809 39.80 18.67 21.35
N VAL A 810 40.23 17.42 21.46
CA VAL A 810 39.84 16.51 22.55
C VAL A 810 40.98 16.51 23.55
N ASN A 811 40.70 16.72 24.83
CA ASN A 811 41.77 16.89 25.83
C ASN A 811 42.39 15.56 26.23
N GLN A 812 41.65 14.47 26.06
CA GLN A 812 42.06 13.12 26.40
C GLN A 812 42.26 12.28 25.13
N PRO A 813 43.23 11.34 25.11
CA PRO A 813 43.41 10.40 24.00
C PRO A 813 42.11 9.67 23.64
N LEU A 814 41.86 9.42 22.35
CA LEU A 814 40.64 8.71 21.94
C LEU A 814 40.60 7.27 22.46
N GLU A 815 41.76 6.66 22.71
CA GLU A 815 41.90 5.33 23.29
C GLU A 815 41.28 5.27 24.69
N ASN A 816 41.37 6.37 25.45
CA ASN A 816 40.74 6.47 26.77
C ASN A 816 39.21 6.52 26.64
N TRP A 817 38.70 7.31 25.70
CA TRP A 817 37.27 7.34 25.37
C TRP A 817 36.75 6.01 24.84
N GLN A 818 37.52 5.32 24.00
CA GLN A 818 37.18 4.00 23.49
C GLN A 818 37.03 3.00 24.65
N LYS A 819 38.00 2.95 25.58
CA LYS A 819 37.90 2.09 26.78
C LYS A 819 36.67 2.40 27.63
N LEU A 820 36.38 3.69 27.85
CA LEU A 820 35.20 4.11 28.60
C LEU A 820 33.91 3.69 27.91
N ILE A 821 33.79 3.88 26.60
CA ILE A 821 32.60 3.51 25.82
C ILE A 821 32.41 1.99 25.80
N SER A 822 33.49 1.22 25.61
CA SER A 822 33.44 -0.24 25.74
C SER A 822 32.99 -0.67 27.13
N GLY A 823 33.50 -0.03 28.20
CA GLY A 823 33.08 -0.30 29.57
C GLY A 823 31.59 -0.01 29.80
N MET A 824 31.08 1.11 29.28
CA MET A 824 29.65 1.45 29.34
C MET A 824 28.79 0.44 28.58
N ALA A 825 29.23 -0.06 27.42
CA ALA A 825 28.49 -1.04 26.64
C ALA A 825 28.26 -2.36 27.40
N THR A 826 29.16 -2.74 28.31
CA THR A 826 29.00 -3.97 29.13
C THR A 826 27.91 -3.86 30.21
N LYS A 827 27.35 -2.67 30.44
CA LYS A 827 26.28 -2.43 31.43
C LYS A 827 24.87 -2.75 30.90
N PHE A 828 24.77 -2.94 29.59
CA PHE A 828 23.60 -3.40 28.85
C PHE A 828 23.93 -4.78 28.26
#